data_AF-A2EYR7-F1
#
_entry.id   AF-A2EYR7-F1
#
_cell.length_a   1.000
_cell.length_b   1.000
_cell.length_c   1.000
_cell.angle_alpha   90.00
_cell.angle_beta   90.00
_cell.angle_gamma   90.00
#
_symmetry.space_group_name_H-M   'P 1'
#
loop_
_entity.id
_entity.type
_entity.pdbx_description
1 polymer ?
#
loop_
_entity_poly.entity_id
_entity_poly.type
_entity_poly.pdbx_seq_one_letter_code
_entity_poly.pdbx_strand_id
1 'polypeptide(L)'
;MFIPFVFVILFFLYRLFIEHKRSSIQPYLDQLDTFKDNYTVHAISTSLESLTTERQLRLLIYEGITAGNQIITSKSFVQFCLERFPRSQWMASYISFLCLLYWETNTIIYQFMLHTLSLDYFGMRNLHLFQAIFCLMQTSENLSPVIARELDEYRCEVAEFASLHRLFWKSVRNGNELSFHDSFFALHRKINSLARHVKILSMKYPYCSSIQSENALFFADIKHNYSKSSEFYSRAAKFLNSKRSFIFDEMTSNFSQLFLIPKQEPDKTRNEDDAKAIDELRFISNLEYHERALRYMTVVSSNDKYLQALSHTFSVPTNQQPVDIVFDKYRTIIIKITFYLPIVFFIIFGLIIIHFNIVNDSDAEDYKESTLILESMNLFRNQIYFIRQDARLLANILLDNFNEIVNKSIYYNISDSTWYDTMTILYFLSMEHTSAIEALFNEQFYIFSTRKVHQNVNFSIPGCDSTNCSLAYLYSDMHNSIKYMLNPKDPYRLTNTTLIQRLDDFSEKLMNLTDSTHEQLVHSHYNWIQDTIHRNKTVYWHLLLAILILSSITLLVYVISTLTLKKHVYAVIKTIQPAMLKSISSQFDKLISLEQKQTQTIQDHTFIKGILFFIASFAILFVYTVLMLLAQRYYKNNIQPRMTYLYPFPEPNDFSEFIIFMVGILEGTARWGIDLDVISKGTRLLLEMSLMTPVSCIYHLYFKTCYNCYAKTFYYEKFDSRSLWWLSYITLFLSLLCLIGFLYYTYQIIYLGRTVEDIMKFVPTSARKSNPVLQKFMAGDQIPIKEISDFARDIGIAPEMPEFFAVLYLDPLENVIQTKGQISSFLPFIPNNLGEVQEYLIRNSTDSGLSISNFFKLKSPLESRSLSINGREFSFSFSRKGSILLIKDDSHHHLSNDRTRMIERLHSTVKERKDRRKGMNLGQTVLLIIESKGKTTHSNIVKMLEPVTQVVDTRFRRIVCFSNLEKVTDIVKVTTEIFNNYGNEIRGVLHCGNSLSVLQSAVSIEKPRVFGQAYDEGRMMLSKAKIGELVQSDQFLALLI
;
A
#
# COMPACT_ATOMS: atom_id res chain seq x y z
N MET A 1 -27.82 -18.38 11.48
CA MET A 1 -28.07 -18.72 12.91
C MET A 1 -27.93 -20.20 13.24
N PHE A 2 -28.32 -21.13 12.37
CA PHE A 2 -28.25 -22.57 12.68
C PHE A 2 -26.81 -23.09 12.87
N ILE A 3 -25.86 -22.61 12.05
CA ILE A 3 -24.43 -22.99 12.12
C ILE A 3 -23.79 -22.64 13.48
N PRO A 4 -23.91 -21.40 14.03
CA PRO A 4 -23.35 -21.10 15.35
C PRO A 4 -24.02 -21.88 16.48
N PHE A 5 -25.32 -22.20 16.39
CA PHE A 5 -26.00 -23.02 17.41
C PHE A 5 -25.52 -24.47 17.42
N VAL A 6 -25.32 -25.08 16.24
CA VAL A 6 -24.73 -26.42 16.10
C VAL A 6 -23.29 -26.44 16.64
N PHE A 7 -22.51 -25.38 16.41
CA PHE A 7 -21.17 -25.26 16.98
C PHE A 7 -21.17 -25.16 18.51
N VAL A 8 -22.11 -24.43 19.11
CA VAL A 8 -22.26 -24.34 20.57
C VAL A 8 -22.65 -25.70 21.17
N ILE A 9 -23.56 -26.44 20.52
CA ILE A 9 -23.95 -27.79 20.97
C ILE A 9 -22.78 -28.77 20.83
N LEU A 10 -22.07 -28.77 19.70
CA LEU A 10 -20.89 -29.61 19.50
C LEU A 10 -19.80 -29.29 20.51
N PHE A 11 -19.58 -28.00 20.81
CA PHE A 11 -18.64 -27.56 21.83
C PHE A 11 -19.06 -28.02 23.23
N PHE A 12 -20.35 -27.95 23.57
CA PHE A 12 -20.88 -28.40 24.85
C PHE A 12 -20.77 -29.92 25.02
N LEU A 13 -21.13 -30.69 23.99
CA LEU A 13 -20.97 -32.15 23.96
C LEU A 13 -19.50 -32.56 24.06
N TYR A 14 -18.63 -31.86 23.33
CA TYR A 14 -17.18 -32.05 23.42
C TYR A 14 -16.66 -31.75 24.83
N ARG A 15 -17.11 -30.66 25.46
CA ARG A 15 -16.74 -30.28 26.82
C ARG A 15 -17.20 -31.30 27.85
N LEU A 16 -18.45 -31.78 27.76
CA LEU A 16 -18.95 -32.85 28.63
C LEU A 16 -18.14 -34.13 28.49
N PHE A 17 -17.77 -34.50 27.26
CA PHE A 17 -16.96 -35.69 27.00
C PHE A 17 -15.52 -35.55 27.55
N ILE A 18 -14.97 -34.33 27.56
CA ILE A 18 -13.69 -34.02 28.21
C ILE A 18 -13.82 -34.06 29.73
N GLU A 19 -14.82 -33.40 30.32
CA GLU A 19 -15.02 -33.37 31.77
C GLU A 19 -15.20 -34.79 32.35
N HIS A 20 -15.96 -35.65 31.65
CA HIS A 20 -16.14 -37.04 32.07
C HIS A 20 -14.83 -37.85 32.00
N LYS A 21 -13.99 -37.59 30.99
CA LYS A 21 -12.66 -38.20 30.91
C LYS A 21 -11.71 -37.64 31.97
N ARG A 22 -11.77 -36.35 32.24
CA ARG A 22 -10.98 -35.67 33.28
C ARG A 22 -11.28 -36.24 34.67
N SER A 23 -12.56 -36.43 35.01
CA SER A 23 -12.95 -37.03 36.30
C SER A 23 -12.41 -38.45 36.48
N SER A 24 -12.22 -39.21 35.40
CA SER A 24 -11.65 -40.57 35.48
C SER A 24 -10.14 -40.59 35.77
N ILE A 25 -9.44 -39.48 35.55
CA ILE A 25 -7.97 -39.39 35.63
C ILE A 25 -7.50 -38.58 36.84
N GLN A 26 -8.32 -37.63 37.31
CA GLN A 26 -8.08 -36.86 38.53
C GLN A 26 -7.59 -37.67 39.75
N PRO A 27 -8.16 -38.83 40.11
CA PRO A 27 -7.69 -39.60 41.27
C PRO A 27 -6.23 -40.08 41.12
N TYR A 28 -5.74 -40.30 39.90
CA TYR A 28 -4.33 -40.64 39.67
C TYR A 28 -3.40 -39.44 39.86
N LEU A 29 -3.84 -38.24 39.49
CA LEU A 29 -3.09 -37.01 39.74
C LEU A 29 -3.05 -36.68 41.24
N ASP A 30 -4.15 -36.88 41.95
CA ASP A 30 -4.22 -36.66 43.39
C ASP A 30 -3.32 -37.66 44.15
N GLN A 31 -3.27 -38.92 43.69
CA GLN A 31 -2.34 -39.93 44.20
C GLN A 31 -0.88 -39.55 43.94
N LEU A 32 -0.58 -39.01 42.75
CA LEU A 32 0.74 -38.45 42.48
C LEU A 32 1.01 -37.28 43.41
N ASP A 33 0.12 -36.32 43.66
CA ASP A 33 0.43 -35.17 44.52
C ASP A 33 0.75 -35.53 46.00
N THR A 34 0.25 -36.66 46.51
CA THR A 34 0.51 -37.12 47.89
C THR A 34 1.95 -37.58 48.19
N PHE A 35 2.76 -37.95 47.18
CA PHE A 35 4.11 -38.55 47.40
C PHE A 35 5.27 -37.55 47.23
N LYS A 36 5.06 -36.26 47.55
CA LYS A 36 5.93 -35.11 47.20
C LYS A 36 7.45 -35.28 47.41
N ASP A 37 7.93 -36.17 48.28
CA ASP A 37 9.33 -36.23 48.69
C ASP A 37 10.13 -37.49 48.26
N ASN A 38 9.55 -38.51 47.59
CA ASN A 38 10.31 -39.74 47.20
C ASN A 38 9.82 -40.40 45.88
N TYR A 39 10.16 -39.84 44.72
CA TYR A 39 9.86 -40.47 43.42
C TYR A 39 11.04 -41.22 42.81
N THR A 40 11.16 -42.49 43.16
CA THR A 40 11.90 -43.46 42.32
C THR A 40 10.98 -43.95 41.19
N VAL A 41 11.56 -44.35 40.06
CA VAL A 41 10.83 -44.91 38.91
C VAL A 41 9.90 -46.06 39.32
N HIS A 42 10.29 -46.81 40.37
CA HIS A 42 9.54 -47.95 40.91
C HIS A 42 8.28 -47.56 41.72
N ALA A 43 8.27 -46.38 42.35
CA ALA A 43 7.08 -45.85 43.05
C ALA A 43 6.05 -45.29 42.05
N ILE A 44 6.54 -44.68 40.96
CA ILE A 44 5.69 -44.23 39.85
C ILE A 44 5.09 -45.43 39.11
N SER A 45 5.85 -46.51 38.90
CA SER A 45 5.35 -47.70 38.21
C SER A 45 4.27 -48.45 38.99
N THR A 46 4.35 -48.47 40.32
CA THR A 46 3.35 -49.11 41.19
C THR A 46 2.07 -48.28 41.31
N SER A 47 2.18 -46.95 41.43
CA SER A 47 1.00 -46.06 41.47
C SER A 47 0.24 -46.02 40.13
N LEU A 48 0.94 -46.19 39.01
CA LEU A 48 0.35 -46.14 37.66
C LEU A 48 0.15 -47.52 37.01
N GLU A 49 0.27 -48.61 37.78
CA GLU A 49 0.20 -49.98 37.26
C GLU A 49 -1.14 -50.31 36.56
N SER A 50 -2.22 -49.66 37.01
CA SER A 50 -3.57 -49.81 36.42
C SER A 50 -3.75 -49.09 35.07
N LEU A 51 -2.82 -48.23 34.65
CA LEU A 51 -2.83 -47.58 33.33
C LEU A 51 -2.15 -48.49 32.30
N THR A 52 -2.95 -49.34 31.66
CA THR A 52 -2.44 -50.35 30.71
C THR A 52 -2.23 -49.80 29.30
N THR A 53 -2.93 -48.72 28.93
CA THR A 53 -2.89 -48.17 27.57
C THR A 53 -2.13 -46.86 27.48
N GLU A 54 -1.36 -46.70 26.41
CA GLU A 54 -0.64 -45.46 26.11
C GLU A 54 -1.59 -44.24 26.10
N ARG A 55 -2.82 -44.41 25.59
CA ARG A 55 -3.83 -43.34 25.50
C ARG A 55 -4.22 -42.76 26.86
N GLN A 56 -4.32 -43.58 27.90
CA GLN A 56 -4.64 -43.12 29.25
C GLN A 56 -3.47 -42.35 29.86
N LEU A 57 -2.24 -42.80 29.62
CA LEU A 57 -1.03 -42.09 30.04
C LEU A 57 -0.90 -40.72 29.35
N ARG A 58 -1.26 -40.63 28.05
CA ARG A 58 -1.31 -39.34 27.34
C ARG A 58 -2.30 -38.35 27.97
N LEU A 59 -3.46 -38.84 28.38
CA LEU A 59 -4.47 -38.02 29.05
C LEU A 59 -4.03 -37.61 30.46
N LEU A 60 -3.36 -38.49 31.21
CA LEU A 60 -2.73 -38.16 32.50
C LEU A 60 -1.70 -37.03 32.35
N ILE A 61 -0.83 -37.14 31.35
CA ILE A 61 0.18 -36.11 31.05
C ILE A 61 -0.50 -34.79 30.70
N TYR A 62 -1.55 -34.82 29.89
CA TYR A 62 -2.29 -33.62 29.49
C TYR A 62 -2.98 -32.93 30.69
N GLU A 63 -3.72 -33.69 31.51
CA GLU A 63 -4.40 -33.17 32.69
C GLU A 63 -3.41 -32.72 33.78
N GLY A 64 -2.27 -33.39 33.90
CA GLY A 64 -1.25 -33.00 34.86
C GLY A 64 -0.48 -31.74 34.50
N ILE A 65 -0.18 -31.53 33.20
CA ILE A 65 0.42 -30.27 32.75
C ILE A 65 -0.57 -29.11 32.96
N THR A 66 -1.86 -29.33 32.67
CA THR A 66 -2.91 -28.30 32.88
C THR A 66 -3.20 -28.03 34.35
N ALA A 67 -3.01 -29.03 35.23
CA ALA A 67 -3.08 -28.86 36.68
C ALA A 67 -1.81 -28.27 37.30
N GLY A 68 -0.72 -28.12 36.53
CA GLY A 68 0.56 -27.61 37.03
C GLY A 68 1.32 -28.60 37.92
N ASN A 69 1.06 -29.90 37.77
CA ASN A 69 1.70 -30.93 38.58
C ASN A 69 3.18 -31.13 38.18
N GLN A 70 4.10 -30.82 39.10
CA GLN A 70 5.54 -30.87 38.88
C GLN A 70 6.10 -32.29 38.67
N ILE A 71 5.36 -33.31 39.11
CA ILE A 71 5.78 -34.72 39.05
C ILE A 71 5.80 -35.20 37.60
N ILE A 72 4.82 -34.77 36.80
CA ILE A 72 4.70 -35.15 35.39
C ILE A 72 5.84 -34.56 34.56
N THR A 73 6.40 -33.42 34.98
CA THR A 73 7.59 -32.80 34.39
C THR A 73 8.93 -33.32 34.95
N SER A 74 8.90 -34.25 35.92
CA SER A 74 10.11 -34.74 36.60
C SER A 74 10.91 -35.75 35.75
N LYS A 75 12.22 -35.84 36.02
CA LYS A 75 13.11 -36.81 35.35
C LYS A 75 12.69 -38.26 35.61
N SER A 76 12.25 -38.59 36.82
CA SER A 76 11.80 -39.94 37.19
C SER A 76 10.53 -40.37 36.43
N PHE A 77 9.60 -39.44 36.20
CA PHE A 77 8.37 -39.72 35.46
C PHE A 77 8.63 -39.89 33.96
N VAL A 78 9.53 -39.08 33.38
CA VAL A 78 9.95 -39.25 31.99
C VAL A 78 10.69 -40.57 31.78
N GLN A 79 11.55 -40.97 32.73
CA GLN A 79 12.23 -42.26 32.69
C GLN A 79 11.21 -43.42 32.74
N PHE A 80 10.22 -43.36 33.62
CA PHE A 80 9.12 -44.33 33.66
C PHE A 80 8.38 -44.43 32.30
N CYS A 81 8.08 -43.28 31.69
CA CYS A 81 7.42 -43.21 30.39
C CYS A 81 8.24 -43.87 29.27
N LEU A 82 9.55 -43.69 29.27
CA LEU A 82 10.48 -44.29 28.31
C LEU A 82 10.66 -45.79 28.50
N GLU A 83 10.79 -46.25 29.76
CA GLU A 83 10.94 -47.67 30.08
C GLU A 83 9.66 -48.46 29.74
N ARG A 84 8.48 -47.85 29.93
CA ARG A 84 7.18 -48.50 29.67
C ARG A 84 6.76 -48.49 28.20
N PHE A 85 7.03 -47.40 27.47
CA PHE A 85 6.65 -47.24 26.07
C PHE A 85 7.83 -46.81 25.17
N PRO A 86 8.89 -47.63 25.06
CA PRO A 86 10.13 -47.25 24.37
C PRO A 86 9.96 -47.02 22.85
N ARG A 87 8.90 -47.56 22.25
CA ARG A 87 8.58 -47.41 20.82
C ARG A 87 7.51 -46.34 20.54
N SER A 88 7.01 -45.64 21.56
CA SER A 88 5.96 -44.62 21.37
C SER A 88 6.52 -43.36 20.73
N GLN A 89 6.02 -43.03 19.54
CA GLN A 89 6.35 -41.79 18.83
C GLN A 89 5.80 -40.54 19.54
N TRP A 90 4.67 -40.65 20.24
CA TRP A 90 4.08 -39.54 20.97
C TRP A 90 4.88 -39.22 22.23
N MET A 91 5.37 -40.26 22.94
CA MET A 91 6.18 -40.07 24.13
C MET A 91 7.54 -39.45 23.77
N ALA A 92 8.14 -39.84 22.65
CA ALA A 92 9.32 -39.16 22.11
C ALA A 92 9.06 -37.67 21.79
N SER A 93 7.87 -37.33 21.27
CA SER A 93 7.48 -35.94 20.99
C SER A 93 7.27 -35.13 22.28
N TYR A 94 6.65 -35.74 23.29
CA TYR A 94 6.45 -35.16 24.62
C TYR A 94 7.79 -34.89 25.33
N ILE A 95 8.73 -35.82 25.23
CA ILE A 95 10.09 -35.65 25.76
C ILE A 95 10.84 -34.57 25.00
N SER A 96 10.72 -34.53 23.67
CA SER A 96 11.32 -33.45 22.87
C SER A 96 10.76 -32.07 23.29
N PHE A 97 9.46 -32.00 23.59
CA PHE A 97 8.79 -30.81 24.10
C PHE A 97 9.27 -30.42 25.51
N LEU A 98 9.39 -31.38 26.44
CA LEU A 98 9.91 -31.14 27.80
C LEU A 98 11.40 -30.76 27.79
N CYS A 99 12.20 -31.40 26.94
CA CYS A 99 13.62 -31.07 26.77
C CYS A 99 13.83 -29.67 26.19
N LEU A 100 12.88 -29.14 25.42
CA LEU A 100 12.93 -27.78 24.90
C LEU A 100 12.47 -26.74 25.93
N LEU A 101 11.45 -27.05 26.73
CA LEU A 101 10.79 -26.09 27.60
C LEU A 101 11.27 -26.12 29.06
N TYR A 102 11.71 -27.27 29.55
CA TYR A 102 11.91 -27.50 30.99
C TYR A 102 13.34 -27.94 31.35
N TRP A 103 14.04 -28.65 30.48
CA TRP A 103 15.41 -29.09 30.73
C TRP A 103 16.42 -28.18 30.03
N GLU A 104 17.56 -27.94 30.70
CA GLU A 104 18.59 -26.99 30.26
C GLU A 104 19.05 -27.23 28.81
N THR A 105 19.42 -26.16 28.12
CA THR A 105 20.17 -26.24 26.85
C THR A 105 21.60 -26.72 27.09
N ASN A 106 21.75 -28.00 27.43
CA ASN A 106 23.06 -28.64 27.55
C ASN A 106 23.49 -29.15 26.16
N THR A 107 24.78 -29.03 25.83
CA THR A 107 25.37 -29.58 24.59
C THR A 107 25.04 -31.06 24.42
N ILE A 108 24.93 -31.80 25.53
CA ILE A 108 24.53 -33.21 25.57
C ILE A 108 23.09 -33.41 25.06
N ILE A 109 22.16 -32.53 25.44
CA ILE A 109 20.74 -32.62 25.02
C ILE A 109 20.61 -32.29 23.53
N TYR A 110 21.36 -31.30 23.03
CA TYR A 110 21.41 -30.98 21.61
C TYR A 110 22.00 -32.15 20.78
N GLN A 111 23.10 -32.75 21.24
CA GLN A 111 23.70 -33.94 20.62
C GLN A 111 22.74 -35.14 20.65
N PHE A 112 22.03 -35.34 21.76
CA PHE A 112 21.02 -36.39 21.88
C PHE A 112 19.85 -36.17 20.93
N MET A 113 19.33 -34.95 20.81
CA MET A 113 18.25 -34.63 19.87
C MET A 113 18.69 -34.80 18.41
N LEU A 114 19.91 -34.36 18.06
CA LEU A 114 20.50 -34.58 16.73
C LEU A 114 20.69 -36.06 16.43
N HIS A 115 21.18 -36.84 17.41
CA HIS A 115 21.30 -38.28 17.27
C HIS A 115 19.94 -38.94 17.06
N THR A 116 18.93 -38.55 17.84
CA THR A 116 17.55 -39.03 17.71
C THR A 116 16.98 -38.70 16.33
N LEU A 117 17.29 -37.51 15.78
CA LEU A 117 16.91 -37.12 14.43
C LEU A 117 17.66 -37.94 13.37
N SER A 118 18.95 -38.24 13.59
CA SER A 118 19.78 -39.05 12.67
C SER A 118 19.37 -40.51 12.56
N LEU A 119 18.69 -41.04 13.59
CA LEU A 119 18.27 -42.43 13.64
C LEU A 119 17.02 -42.73 12.79
N ASP A 120 16.39 -41.72 12.17
CA ASP A 120 15.25 -41.80 11.22
C ASP A 120 14.01 -42.62 11.66
N TYR A 121 13.93 -43.07 12.91
CA TYR A 121 12.88 -43.95 13.44
C TYR A 121 11.45 -43.36 13.45
N PHE A 122 11.28 -42.05 13.22
CA PHE A 122 10.07 -41.31 13.61
C PHE A 122 9.38 -40.49 12.48
N GLY A 123 9.92 -40.47 11.25
CA GLY A 123 9.27 -39.92 10.05
C GLY A 123 8.79 -38.45 10.14
N MET A 124 7.69 -38.10 9.44
CA MET A 124 7.14 -36.72 9.28
C MET A 124 6.77 -35.99 10.59
N ARG A 125 6.70 -36.69 11.74
CA ARG A 125 6.43 -36.06 13.06
C ARG A 125 7.69 -35.54 13.76
N ASN A 126 8.87 -35.74 13.16
CA ASN A 126 10.13 -35.11 13.56
C ASN A 126 10.18 -33.59 13.37
N LEU A 127 9.14 -32.98 12.80
CA LEU A 127 9.11 -31.53 12.59
C LEU A 127 9.19 -30.74 13.91
N HIS A 128 8.63 -31.26 15.01
CA HIS A 128 8.77 -30.65 16.34
C HIS A 128 10.18 -30.80 16.91
N LEU A 129 10.81 -31.96 16.71
CA LEU A 129 12.21 -32.20 17.07
C LEU A 129 13.14 -31.31 16.24
N PHE A 130 12.86 -31.16 14.95
CA PHE A 130 13.57 -30.26 14.04
C PHE A 130 13.39 -28.79 14.44
N GLN A 131 12.16 -28.35 14.74
CA GLN A 131 11.88 -27.01 15.27
C GLN A 131 12.64 -26.76 16.58
N ALA A 132 12.72 -27.78 17.43
CA ALA A 132 13.46 -27.70 18.68
C ALA A 132 14.96 -27.52 18.47
N ILE A 133 15.55 -28.38 17.65
CA ILE A 133 16.96 -28.29 17.22
C ILE A 133 17.23 -26.94 16.54
N PHE A 134 16.32 -26.46 15.70
CA PHE A 134 16.44 -25.19 15.00
C PHE A 134 16.39 -23.97 15.94
N CYS A 135 15.55 -23.99 16.98
CA CYS A 135 15.53 -22.96 18.01
C CYS A 135 16.81 -23.00 18.86
N LEU A 136 17.25 -24.20 19.28
CA LEU A 136 18.48 -24.37 20.05
C LEU A 136 19.71 -23.88 19.27
N MET A 137 19.78 -24.18 17.98
CA MET A 137 20.83 -23.70 17.06
C MET A 137 20.89 -22.16 16.98
N GLN A 138 19.78 -21.44 17.12
CA GLN A 138 19.78 -19.97 17.09
C GLN A 138 20.31 -19.34 18.39
N THR A 139 20.24 -20.09 19.49
CA THR A 139 20.56 -19.64 20.86
C THR A 139 21.93 -20.10 21.36
N SER A 140 22.64 -20.88 20.53
CA SER A 140 23.95 -21.41 20.85
C SER A 140 24.97 -20.29 21.05
N GLU A 141 26.02 -20.61 21.83
CA GLU A 141 27.12 -19.66 22.06
C GLU A 141 27.88 -19.37 20.77
N ASN A 142 28.13 -20.38 19.96
CA ASN A 142 28.72 -20.20 18.64
C ASN A 142 27.63 -20.00 17.59
N LEU A 143 27.87 -19.07 16.67
CA LEU A 143 26.94 -18.77 15.59
C LEU A 143 26.96 -19.89 14.56
N SER A 144 25.77 -20.40 14.20
CA SER A 144 25.65 -21.48 13.21
C SER A 144 26.25 -21.07 11.86
N PRO A 145 27.01 -21.92 11.16
CA PRO A 145 27.60 -21.59 9.85
C PRO A 145 26.57 -21.14 8.80
N VAL A 146 25.34 -21.65 8.88
CA VAL A 146 24.23 -21.25 7.98
C VAL A 146 23.82 -19.80 8.25
N ILE A 147 23.63 -19.46 9.53
CA ILE A 147 23.30 -18.10 9.96
C ILE A 147 24.46 -17.16 9.64
N ALA A 148 25.71 -17.60 9.85
CA ALA A 148 26.91 -16.81 9.56
C ALA A 148 26.99 -16.44 8.09
N ARG A 149 26.77 -17.41 7.20
CA ARG A 149 26.79 -17.17 5.75
C ARG A 149 25.70 -16.19 5.31
N GLU A 150 24.45 -16.37 5.76
CA GLU A 150 23.35 -15.46 5.40
C GLU A 150 23.57 -14.05 6.02
N LEU A 151 24.16 -13.96 7.20
CA LEU A 151 24.57 -12.68 7.80
C LEU A 151 25.71 -12.01 7.01
N ASP A 152 26.71 -12.77 6.55
CA ASP A 152 27.79 -12.24 5.73
C ASP A 152 27.27 -11.73 4.38
N GLU A 153 26.31 -12.43 3.75
CA GLU A 153 25.62 -11.96 2.55
C GLU A 153 24.90 -10.62 2.81
N TYR A 154 24.20 -10.49 3.94
CA TYR A 154 23.58 -9.23 4.34
C TYR A 154 24.61 -8.11 4.61
N ARG A 155 25.73 -8.41 5.27
CA ARG A 155 26.79 -7.44 5.57
C ARG A 155 27.46 -6.91 4.29
N CYS A 156 27.69 -7.78 3.30
CA CYS A 156 28.09 -7.38 1.95
C CYS A 156 27.12 -6.36 1.33
N GLU A 157 25.81 -6.57 1.47
CA GLU A 157 24.83 -5.59 1.00
C GLU A 157 24.89 -4.26 1.77
N VAL A 158 25.22 -4.29 3.07
CA VAL A 158 25.38 -3.09 3.90
C VAL A 158 26.63 -2.30 3.50
N ALA A 159 27.75 -2.97 3.17
CA ALA A 159 28.94 -2.28 2.67
C ALA A 159 28.71 -1.68 1.27
N GLU A 160 27.97 -2.37 0.40
CA GLU A 160 27.52 -1.79 -0.87
C GLU A 160 26.67 -0.53 -0.63
N PHE A 161 25.74 -0.55 0.33
CA PHE A 161 25.01 0.65 0.75
C PHE A 161 25.96 1.76 1.23
N ALA A 162 26.94 1.45 2.08
CA ALA A 162 27.90 2.43 2.57
C ALA A 162 28.69 3.09 1.41
N SER A 163 29.09 2.29 0.41
CA SER A 163 29.76 2.79 -0.80
C SER A 163 28.87 3.75 -1.61
N LEU A 164 27.59 3.38 -1.81
CA LEU A 164 26.61 4.20 -2.53
C LEU A 164 26.28 5.48 -1.77
N HIS A 165 26.17 5.41 -0.45
CA HIS A 165 25.98 6.56 0.43
C HIS A 165 27.15 7.56 0.27
N ARG A 166 28.39 7.06 0.30
CA ARG A 166 29.58 7.90 0.10
C ARG A 166 29.60 8.53 -1.30
N LEU A 167 29.29 7.77 -2.35
CA LEU A 167 29.21 8.28 -3.72
C LEU A 167 28.13 9.37 -3.85
N PHE A 168 26.95 9.13 -3.29
CA PHE A 168 25.82 10.08 -3.27
C PHE A 168 26.22 11.42 -2.69
N TRP A 169 26.72 11.47 -1.44
CA TRP A 169 27.10 12.74 -0.81
C TRP A 169 28.34 13.39 -1.45
N LYS A 170 29.29 12.59 -1.95
CA LYS A 170 30.47 13.11 -2.65
C LYS A 170 30.12 13.76 -4.00
N SER A 171 29.11 13.23 -4.71
CA SER A 171 28.65 13.78 -5.99
C SER A 171 28.12 15.21 -5.84
N VAL A 172 27.36 15.49 -4.78
CA VAL A 172 26.87 16.84 -4.45
C VAL A 172 28.04 17.76 -4.13
N ARG A 173 28.98 17.31 -3.29
CA ARG A 173 30.16 18.10 -2.92
C ARG A 173 31.00 18.50 -4.14
N ASN A 174 31.15 17.60 -5.11
CA ASN A 174 31.90 17.84 -6.33
C ASN A 174 31.10 18.59 -7.40
N GLY A 175 29.81 18.87 -7.16
CA GLY A 175 28.93 19.54 -8.11
C GLY A 175 28.55 18.71 -9.33
N ASN A 176 28.71 17.37 -9.30
CA ASN A 176 28.42 16.50 -10.43
C ASN A 176 26.96 16.01 -10.39
N GLU A 177 26.10 16.70 -11.12
CA GLU A 177 24.67 16.44 -11.17
C GLU A 177 24.31 15.06 -11.77
N LEU A 178 25.04 14.60 -12.79
CA LEU A 178 24.79 13.29 -13.42
C LEU A 178 25.08 12.14 -12.45
N SER A 179 26.23 12.19 -11.78
CA SER A 179 26.61 11.18 -10.78
C SER A 179 25.68 11.18 -9.56
N PHE A 180 25.12 12.33 -9.19
CA PHE A 180 24.10 12.44 -8.16
C PHE A 180 22.83 11.71 -8.55
N HIS A 181 22.35 11.90 -9.79
CA HIS A 181 21.12 11.27 -10.26
C HIS A 181 21.21 9.75 -10.28
N ASP A 182 22.34 9.19 -10.72
CA ASP A 182 22.54 7.74 -10.78
C ASP A 182 22.66 7.13 -9.38
N SER A 183 23.43 7.77 -8.49
CA SER A 183 23.62 7.29 -7.12
C SER A 183 22.37 7.41 -6.27
N PHE A 184 21.48 8.38 -6.54
CA PHE A 184 20.24 8.58 -5.80
C PHE A 184 19.27 7.38 -5.92
N PHE A 185 19.03 6.88 -7.13
CA PHE A 185 18.17 5.69 -7.32
C PHE A 185 18.82 4.42 -6.80
N ALA A 186 20.13 4.26 -7.01
CA ALA A 186 20.87 3.11 -6.51
C ALA A 186 20.82 3.03 -4.97
N LEU A 187 21.03 4.17 -4.29
CA LEU A 187 20.94 4.28 -2.83
C LEU A 187 19.53 3.93 -2.34
N HIS A 188 18.49 4.50 -2.96
CA HIS A 188 17.10 4.21 -2.64
C HIS A 188 16.78 2.71 -2.71
N ARG A 189 17.12 2.09 -3.84
CA ARG A 189 16.85 0.67 -4.08
C ARG A 189 17.57 -0.20 -3.06
N LYS A 190 18.82 0.14 -2.72
CA LYS A 190 19.60 -0.62 -1.75
C LYS A 190 19.03 -0.52 -0.34
N ILE A 191 18.58 0.66 0.12
CA ILE A 191 17.87 0.82 1.40
C ILE A 191 16.64 -0.12 1.48
N ASN A 192 15.87 -0.22 0.40
CA ASN A 192 14.70 -1.09 0.34
C ASN A 192 15.05 -2.58 0.25
N SER A 193 16.12 -2.93 -0.46
CA SER A 193 16.66 -4.30 -0.51
C SER A 193 17.07 -4.75 0.89
N LEU A 194 17.85 -3.93 1.59
CA LEU A 194 18.28 -4.18 2.96
C LEU A 194 17.08 -4.35 3.91
N ALA A 195 16.08 -3.45 3.82
CA ALA A 195 14.88 -3.56 4.64
C ALA A 195 14.13 -4.90 4.44
N ARG A 196 14.10 -5.42 3.20
CA ARG A 196 13.50 -6.73 2.89
C ARG A 196 14.38 -7.87 3.40
N HIS A 197 15.69 -7.80 3.17
CA HIS A 197 16.64 -8.83 3.59
C HIS A 197 16.63 -9.01 5.12
N VAL A 198 16.72 -7.90 5.86
CA VAL A 198 16.61 -7.87 7.34
C VAL A 198 15.29 -8.45 7.83
N LYS A 199 14.18 -8.13 7.15
CA LYS A 199 12.86 -8.69 7.47
C LYS A 199 12.80 -10.20 7.23
N ILE A 200 13.41 -10.70 6.15
CA ILE A 200 13.49 -12.14 5.86
C ILE A 200 14.36 -12.84 6.91
N LEU A 201 15.49 -12.25 7.30
CA LEU A 201 16.36 -12.78 8.35
C LEU A 201 15.65 -12.85 9.71
N SER A 202 14.92 -11.80 10.09
CA SER A 202 14.15 -11.80 11.36
C SER A 202 12.99 -12.81 11.34
N MET A 203 12.40 -13.09 10.17
CA MET A 203 11.40 -14.15 10.02
C MET A 203 12.02 -15.56 10.09
N LYS A 204 13.20 -15.76 9.48
CA LYS A 204 13.90 -17.06 9.49
C LYS A 204 14.48 -17.40 10.86
N TYR A 205 15.06 -16.41 11.56
CA TYR A 205 15.81 -16.62 12.80
C TYR A 205 15.41 -15.63 13.91
N PRO A 206 14.17 -15.72 14.42
CA PRO A 206 13.64 -14.78 15.39
C PRO A 206 14.39 -14.79 16.74
N TYR A 207 15.03 -15.91 17.11
CA TYR A 207 15.68 -16.09 18.41
C TYR A 207 17.19 -15.84 18.40
N CYS A 208 17.76 -15.50 17.23
CA CYS A 208 19.20 -15.24 17.12
C CYS A 208 19.55 -13.82 17.60
N SER A 209 20.39 -13.70 18.63
CA SER A 209 20.80 -12.41 19.19
C SER A 209 21.53 -11.53 18.16
N SER A 210 22.39 -12.11 17.30
CA SER A 210 23.13 -11.35 16.30
C SER A 210 22.22 -10.72 15.26
N ILE A 211 21.17 -11.41 14.81
CA ILE A 211 20.19 -10.87 13.87
C ILE A 211 19.36 -9.75 14.51
N GLN A 212 19.00 -9.88 15.79
CA GLN A 212 18.33 -8.80 16.51
C GLN A 212 19.24 -7.57 16.68
N SER A 213 20.54 -7.77 16.90
CA SER A 213 21.52 -6.67 16.92
C SER A 213 21.68 -6.00 15.55
N GLU A 214 21.70 -6.77 14.45
CA GLU A 214 21.73 -6.22 13.08
C GLU A 214 20.44 -5.45 12.74
N ASN A 215 19.28 -5.93 13.23
CA ASN A 215 18.03 -5.16 13.15
C ASN A 215 18.14 -3.84 13.91
N ALA A 216 18.69 -3.86 15.13
CA ALA A 216 18.92 -2.66 15.91
C ALA A 216 19.82 -1.66 15.16
N LEU A 217 20.92 -2.13 14.56
CA LEU A 217 21.81 -1.32 13.73
C LEU A 217 21.09 -0.73 12.51
N PHE A 218 20.34 -1.53 11.76
CA PHE A 218 19.58 -1.07 10.60
C PHE A 218 18.60 0.05 10.98
N PHE A 219 17.85 -0.12 12.07
CA PHE A 219 16.90 0.89 12.52
C PHE A 219 17.56 2.14 13.09
N ALA A 220 18.71 2.03 13.75
CA ALA A 220 19.44 3.18 14.29
C ALA A 220 20.17 3.99 13.20
N ASP A 221 20.94 3.32 12.35
CA ASP A 221 21.91 3.98 11.45
C ASP A 221 21.32 4.28 10.08
N ILE A 222 20.40 3.46 9.56
CA ILE A 222 19.83 3.64 8.21
C ILE A 222 18.44 4.30 8.27
N LYS A 223 17.58 3.88 9.21
CA LYS A 223 16.21 4.43 9.35
C LYS A 223 16.08 5.54 10.40
N HIS A 224 17.08 5.73 11.26
CA HIS A 224 17.06 6.67 12.38
C HIS A 224 15.82 6.57 13.29
N ASN A 225 15.32 5.35 13.50
CA ASN A 225 14.22 5.04 14.42
C ASN A 225 14.77 4.38 15.69
N TYR A 226 15.10 5.22 16.68
CA TYR A 226 15.69 4.79 17.93
C TYR A 226 14.74 3.96 18.80
N SER A 227 13.42 4.14 18.68
CA SER A 227 12.43 3.34 19.43
C SER A 227 12.45 1.88 18.99
N LYS A 228 12.32 1.64 17.68
CA LYS A 228 12.41 0.27 17.13
C LYS A 228 13.78 -0.34 17.35
N SER A 229 14.84 0.44 17.17
CA SER A 229 16.19 -0.03 17.45
C SER A 229 16.35 -0.45 18.92
N SER A 230 15.77 0.31 19.85
CA SER A 230 15.80 -0.02 21.27
C SER A 230 15.01 -1.27 21.62
N GLU A 231 13.86 -1.49 20.98
CA GLU A 231 13.09 -2.72 21.11
C GLU A 231 13.94 -3.94 20.70
N PHE A 232 14.53 -3.92 19.51
CA PHE A 232 15.38 -5.00 19.01
C PHE A 232 16.65 -5.18 19.86
N TYR A 233 17.24 -4.09 20.33
CA TYR A 233 18.38 -4.13 21.23
C TYR A 233 18.04 -4.77 22.58
N SER A 234 16.92 -4.38 23.18
CA SER A 234 16.46 -4.96 24.45
C SER A 234 16.18 -6.46 24.30
N ARG A 235 15.64 -6.87 23.15
CA ARG A 235 15.40 -8.26 22.81
C ARG A 235 16.71 -9.04 22.64
N ALA A 236 17.69 -8.48 21.93
CA ALA A 236 19.03 -9.05 21.80
C ALA A 236 19.72 -9.21 23.16
N ALA A 237 19.63 -8.20 24.02
CA ALA A 237 20.18 -8.23 25.38
C ALA A 237 19.52 -9.29 26.26
N LYS A 238 18.19 -9.45 26.17
CA LYS A 238 17.45 -10.51 26.87
C LYS A 238 17.84 -11.91 26.39
N PHE A 239 18.03 -12.11 25.09
CA PHE A 239 18.53 -13.38 24.56
C PHE A 239 19.95 -13.71 25.04
N LEU A 240 20.80 -12.71 25.29
CA LEU A 240 22.16 -12.95 25.79
C LEU A 240 22.23 -13.16 27.31
N ASN A 241 21.45 -12.38 28.09
CA ASN A 241 21.51 -12.39 29.56
C ASN A 241 20.60 -13.44 30.21
N SER A 242 19.48 -13.81 29.58
CA SER A 242 18.45 -14.70 30.14
C SER A 242 17.90 -15.64 29.06
N LYS A 243 18.80 -16.41 28.41
CA LYS A 243 18.49 -17.32 27.29
C LYS A 243 17.22 -18.17 27.50
N ARG A 244 17.01 -18.65 28.74
CA ARG A 244 15.97 -19.63 29.11
C ARG A 244 14.59 -19.03 29.38
N SER A 245 14.49 -18.05 30.28
CA SER A 245 13.20 -17.50 30.71
C SER A 245 12.50 -16.73 29.58
N PHE A 246 13.26 -15.99 28.77
CA PHE A 246 12.67 -15.14 27.76
C PHE A 246 12.10 -15.93 26.56
N ILE A 247 12.77 -17.00 26.11
CA ILE A 247 12.23 -17.87 25.04
C ILE A 247 11.00 -18.63 25.54
N PHE A 248 11.05 -19.10 26.79
CA PHE A 248 9.90 -19.71 27.44
C PHE A 248 8.73 -18.74 27.52
N ASP A 249 8.93 -17.54 28.06
CA ASP A 249 7.89 -16.51 28.17
C ASP A 249 7.34 -16.12 26.79
N GLU A 250 8.18 -15.99 25.77
CA GLU A 250 7.72 -15.62 24.42
C GLU A 250 6.92 -16.75 23.76
N MET A 251 7.41 -17.99 23.77
CA MET A 251 6.66 -19.12 23.22
C MET A 251 5.37 -19.38 24.00
N THR A 252 5.44 -19.35 25.33
CA THR A 252 4.27 -19.60 26.19
C THR A 252 3.32 -18.42 26.27
N SER A 253 3.71 -17.18 25.93
CA SER A 253 2.80 -16.02 25.95
C SER A 253 1.55 -16.26 25.11
N ASN A 254 1.71 -16.83 23.92
CA ASN A 254 0.60 -17.17 23.02
C ASN A 254 -0.19 -18.39 23.51
N PHE A 255 0.45 -19.31 24.24
CA PHE A 255 -0.20 -20.49 24.83
C PHE A 255 -0.84 -20.19 26.19
N SER A 256 -0.45 -19.13 26.88
CA SER A 256 -0.94 -18.77 28.22
C SER A 256 -2.41 -18.35 28.23
N GLN A 257 -2.93 -17.95 27.07
CA GLN A 257 -4.37 -17.70 26.86
C GLN A 257 -5.17 -18.99 26.72
N LEU A 258 -4.52 -20.11 26.36
CA LEU A 258 -5.13 -21.44 26.19
C LEU A 258 -4.84 -22.37 27.37
N PHE A 259 -3.76 -22.13 28.11
CA PHE A 259 -3.29 -22.97 29.22
C PHE A 259 -2.89 -22.08 30.42
N LEU A 260 -3.48 -22.35 31.58
CA LEU A 260 -3.12 -21.72 32.87
C LEU A 260 -1.79 -22.30 33.38
N ILE A 261 -0.68 -21.94 32.73
CA ILE A 261 0.65 -22.29 33.24
C ILE A 261 0.97 -21.32 34.38
N PRO A 262 1.37 -21.79 35.58
CA PRO A 262 1.79 -20.91 36.66
C PRO A 262 3.03 -20.13 36.19
N LYS A 263 2.89 -18.81 36.07
CA LYS A 263 4.04 -17.91 35.89
C LYS A 263 5.01 -18.18 37.04
N GLN A 264 6.26 -18.53 36.74
CA GLN A 264 7.31 -18.41 37.74
C GLN A 264 7.32 -16.95 38.17
N GLU A 265 7.16 -16.68 39.47
CA GLU A 265 7.27 -15.32 40.00
C GLU A 265 8.66 -14.80 39.58
N PRO A 266 8.74 -13.69 38.81
CA PRO A 266 10.02 -13.10 38.51
C PRO A 266 10.64 -12.63 39.83
N ASP A 267 11.91 -13.00 40.07
CA ASP A 267 12.71 -12.56 41.21
C ASP A 267 12.50 -11.05 41.45
N LYS A 268 11.83 -10.73 42.57
CA LYS A 268 11.47 -9.35 42.95
C LYS A 268 12.69 -8.44 43.19
N THR A 269 13.91 -8.99 43.16
CA THR A 269 15.17 -8.27 43.41
C THR A 269 15.79 -7.61 42.17
N ARG A 270 15.28 -7.83 40.95
CA ARG A 270 15.78 -7.15 39.72
C ARG A 270 14.97 -5.93 39.26
N ASN A 271 13.77 -5.73 39.79
CA ASN A 271 12.82 -4.74 39.25
C ASN A 271 13.05 -3.30 39.71
N GLU A 272 13.88 -3.04 40.72
CA GLU A 272 14.15 -1.66 41.18
C GLU A 272 15.10 -0.88 40.24
N ASP A 273 15.98 -1.57 39.51
CA ASP A 273 16.86 -0.94 38.51
C ASP A 273 16.15 -0.73 37.15
N ASP A 274 15.21 -1.60 36.78
CA ASP A 274 14.45 -1.49 35.53
C ASP A 274 13.34 -0.41 35.58
N ALA A 275 12.82 -0.08 36.77
CA ALA A 275 11.82 0.99 36.92
C ALA A 275 12.38 2.40 36.62
N LYS A 276 13.70 2.61 36.76
CA LYS A 276 14.39 3.84 36.33
C LYS A 276 14.77 3.83 34.84
N ALA A 277 14.67 2.69 34.16
CA ALA A 277 15.03 2.55 32.74
C ALA A 277 13.92 3.01 31.76
N ILE A 278 12.73 3.37 32.27
CA ILE A 278 11.55 3.65 31.44
C ILE A 278 11.67 4.96 30.64
N ASP A 279 12.56 5.89 31.03
CA ASP A 279 12.71 7.19 30.36
C ASP A 279 13.85 7.26 29.33
N GLU A 280 14.67 6.22 29.18
CA GLU A 280 15.84 6.21 28.28
C GLU A 280 15.83 5.04 27.28
N LEU A 281 15.88 5.37 25.98
CA LEU A 281 15.98 4.42 24.88
C LEU A 281 17.44 4.04 24.66
N ARG A 282 17.79 2.78 24.88
CA ARG A 282 19.13 2.23 24.63
C ARG A 282 19.20 1.54 23.28
N PHE A 283 20.23 1.78 22.49
CA PHE A 283 20.41 1.16 21.17
C PHE A 283 21.89 0.97 20.80
N ILE A 284 22.14 0.22 19.72
CA ILE A 284 23.47 0.01 19.13
C ILE A 284 23.57 0.76 17.81
N SER A 285 24.74 1.33 17.52
CA SER A 285 25.06 2.02 16.28
C SER A 285 26.51 1.77 15.85
N ASN A 286 26.78 1.75 14.55
CA ASN A 286 28.13 1.71 13.97
C ASN A 286 28.78 3.11 13.90
N LEU A 287 28.01 4.17 14.11
CA LEU A 287 28.50 5.54 14.17
C LEU A 287 29.24 5.82 15.48
N GLU A 288 30.33 6.60 15.41
CA GLU A 288 31.13 6.99 16.58
C GLU A 288 30.45 8.03 17.47
N TYR A 289 29.57 8.84 16.90
CA TYR A 289 28.95 9.98 17.56
C TYR A 289 27.51 10.19 17.05
N HIS A 290 26.62 10.51 17.99
CA HIS A 290 25.26 10.97 17.73
C HIS A 290 25.06 12.31 18.46
N GLU A 291 24.34 13.25 17.84
CA GLU A 291 24.14 14.59 18.44
C GLU A 291 23.37 14.57 19.76
N ARG A 292 22.41 13.64 19.90
CA ARG A 292 21.44 13.59 21.02
C ARG A 292 21.60 12.35 21.90
N ALA A 293 22.53 11.46 21.56
CA ALA A 293 22.72 10.21 22.27
C ALA A 293 23.98 10.24 23.12
N LEU A 294 23.88 9.77 24.36
CA LEU A 294 25.02 9.60 25.24
C LEU A 294 25.61 8.22 25.00
N ARG A 295 26.93 8.15 24.76
CA ARG A 295 27.64 6.88 24.65
C ARG A 295 27.75 6.27 26.04
N TYR A 296 27.38 5.00 26.16
CA TYR A 296 27.43 4.28 27.42
C TYR A 296 28.32 3.04 27.29
N MET A 297 28.88 2.55 28.40
CA MET A 297 30.05 1.65 28.36
C MET A 297 29.71 0.15 28.39
N THR A 298 28.44 -0.26 28.55
CA THR A 298 28.14 -1.70 28.49
C THR A 298 27.88 -2.14 27.06
N VAL A 299 28.83 -2.92 26.54
CA VAL A 299 28.66 -3.70 25.32
C VAL A 299 27.85 -4.93 25.75
N VAL A 300 26.65 -5.08 25.21
CA VAL A 300 26.00 -6.40 25.21
C VAL A 300 26.96 -7.32 24.47
N SER A 301 27.60 -8.25 25.19
CA SER A 301 28.63 -9.14 24.65
C SER A 301 27.99 -10.08 23.62
N SER A 302 27.86 -9.61 22.38
CA SER A 302 27.44 -10.46 21.28
C SER A 302 28.53 -11.51 21.05
N ASN A 303 28.16 -12.77 20.83
CA ASN A 303 29.13 -13.82 20.47
C ASN A 303 29.74 -13.62 19.06
N ASP A 304 29.34 -12.55 18.38
CA ASP A 304 29.83 -12.15 17.07
C ASP A 304 30.97 -11.14 17.19
N LYS A 305 32.15 -11.51 16.69
CA LYS A 305 33.36 -10.67 16.68
C LYS A 305 33.19 -9.43 15.79
N TYR A 306 32.38 -9.50 14.74
CA TYR A 306 32.12 -8.37 13.83
C TYR A 306 31.41 -7.23 14.58
N LEU A 307 30.34 -7.57 15.29
CA LEU A 307 29.54 -6.59 16.05
C LEU A 307 30.33 -6.00 17.23
N GLN A 308 31.15 -6.81 17.91
CA GLN A 308 32.02 -6.30 18.99
C GLN A 308 33.05 -5.29 18.50
N ALA A 309 33.59 -5.48 17.28
CA ALA A 309 34.62 -4.59 16.74
C ALA A 309 34.05 -3.25 16.23
N LEU A 310 32.83 -3.26 15.68
CA LEU A 310 32.27 -2.12 14.96
C LEU A 310 31.27 -1.28 15.76
N SER A 311 30.59 -1.89 16.71
CA SER A 311 29.39 -1.29 17.28
C SER A 311 29.65 -0.56 18.60
N HIS A 312 28.88 0.50 18.83
CA HIS A 312 28.89 1.30 20.04
C HIS A 312 27.47 1.41 20.58
N THR A 313 27.35 1.44 21.90
CA THR A 313 26.07 1.49 22.58
C THR A 313 25.76 2.91 23.06
N PHE A 314 24.51 3.33 22.85
CA PHE A 314 24.04 4.69 23.08
C PHE A 314 22.72 4.70 23.85
N SER A 315 22.47 5.77 24.61
CA SER A 315 21.17 6.06 25.23
C SER A 315 20.62 7.43 24.80
N VAL A 316 19.31 7.51 24.56
CA VAL A 316 18.59 8.74 24.19
C VAL A 316 17.33 8.87 25.07
N PRO A 317 17.07 10.04 25.68
CA PRO A 317 15.82 10.29 26.38
C PRO A 317 14.62 10.18 25.44
N THR A 318 13.53 9.56 25.88
CA THR A 318 12.29 9.37 25.07
C THR A 318 11.76 10.67 24.45
N ASN A 319 11.90 11.79 25.15
CA ASN A 319 11.45 13.12 24.70
C ASN A 319 12.32 13.76 23.59
N GLN A 320 13.46 13.18 23.24
CA GLN A 320 14.43 13.78 22.29
C GLN A 320 14.47 13.09 20.92
N GLN A 321 13.48 12.26 20.61
CA GLN A 321 13.39 11.58 19.31
C GLN A 321 13.41 12.57 18.12
N PRO A 322 13.98 12.14 16.98
CA PRO A 322 13.92 12.94 15.76
C PRO A 322 12.47 13.11 15.32
N VAL A 323 12.06 14.36 15.08
CA VAL A 323 10.71 14.70 14.56
C VAL A 323 10.56 14.13 13.15
N ASP A 324 9.39 13.56 12.86
CA ASP A 324 9.04 13.10 11.51
C ASP A 324 9.06 14.29 10.53
N ILE A 325 9.82 14.12 9.45
CA ILE A 325 9.99 15.13 8.40
C ILE A 325 8.81 15.00 7.44
N VAL A 326 8.15 16.12 7.13
CA VAL A 326 7.06 16.14 6.16
C VAL A 326 7.62 16.57 4.81
N PHE A 327 7.84 15.62 3.90
CA PHE A 327 8.38 15.93 2.58
C PHE A 327 7.33 16.49 1.61
N ASP A 328 7.76 17.44 0.76
CA ASP A 328 7.00 18.18 -0.27
C ASP A 328 5.76 17.43 -0.79
N LYS A 329 4.62 17.69 -0.12
CA LYS A 329 3.33 17.07 -0.41
C LYS A 329 2.85 17.43 -1.82
N TYR A 330 3.18 18.61 -2.31
CA TYR A 330 2.63 19.12 -3.57
C TYR A 330 3.25 18.40 -4.78
N ARG A 331 4.57 18.26 -4.83
CA ARG A 331 5.23 17.55 -5.94
C ARG A 331 4.92 16.06 -5.94
N THR A 332 4.81 15.45 -4.76
CA THR A 332 4.37 14.06 -4.64
C THR A 332 2.91 13.88 -5.06
N ILE A 333 2.03 14.86 -4.84
CA ILE A 333 0.66 14.87 -5.39
C ILE A 333 0.68 14.92 -6.92
N ILE A 334 1.50 15.77 -7.55
CA ILE A 334 1.60 15.84 -9.01
C ILE A 334 2.03 14.49 -9.59
N ILE A 335 3.04 13.82 -9.00
CA ILE A 335 3.47 12.49 -9.46
C ILE A 335 2.36 11.45 -9.25
N LYS A 336 1.60 11.52 -8.14
CA LYS A 336 0.42 10.66 -7.95
C LYS A 336 -0.67 10.91 -9.00
N ILE A 337 -0.93 12.16 -9.37
CA ILE A 337 -1.87 12.49 -10.45
C ILE A 337 -1.39 11.88 -11.77
N THR A 338 -0.09 11.97 -12.09
CA THR A 338 0.48 11.31 -13.28
C THR A 338 0.43 9.78 -13.23
N PHE A 339 0.25 9.18 -12.05
CA PHE A 339 0.05 7.74 -11.90
C PHE A 339 -1.40 7.33 -12.19
N TYR A 340 -2.39 8.09 -11.71
CA TYR A 340 -3.80 7.76 -11.90
C TYR A 340 -4.32 8.10 -13.30
N LEU A 341 -3.82 9.17 -13.90
CA LEU A 341 -4.37 9.73 -15.13
C LEU A 341 -4.20 8.79 -16.37
N PRO A 342 -3.07 8.08 -16.55
CA PRO A 342 -2.94 7.01 -17.56
C PRO A 342 -3.92 5.85 -17.37
N ILE A 343 -4.27 5.50 -16.13
CA ILE A 343 -5.25 4.43 -15.85
C ILE A 343 -6.62 4.85 -16.35
N VAL A 344 -7.04 6.08 -16.03
CA VAL A 344 -8.33 6.63 -16.47
C VAL A 344 -8.39 6.67 -17.99
N PHE A 345 -7.36 7.17 -18.66
CA PHE A 345 -7.31 7.22 -20.12
C PHE A 345 -7.32 5.83 -20.75
N PHE A 346 -6.57 4.87 -20.20
CA PHE A 346 -6.60 3.50 -20.68
C PHE A 346 -8.00 2.88 -20.58
N ILE A 347 -8.72 3.10 -19.48
CA ILE A 347 -10.09 2.62 -19.31
C ILE A 347 -11.02 3.27 -20.35
N ILE A 348 -10.93 4.60 -20.53
CA ILE A 348 -11.76 5.32 -21.52
C ILE A 348 -11.49 4.78 -22.94
N PHE A 349 -10.23 4.62 -23.33
CA PHE A 349 -9.90 4.07 -24.65
C PHE A 349 -10.34 2.62 -24.81
N GLY A 350 -10.18 1.80 -23.77
CA GLY A 350 -10.67 0.42 -23.76
C GLY A 350 -12.18 0.34 -23.96
N LEU A 351 -12.95 1.18 -23.25
CA LEU A 351 -14.40 1.25 -23.40
C LEU A 351 -14.83 1.72 -24.80
N ILE A 352 -14.13 2.72 -25.37
CA ILE A 352 -14.41 3.18 -26.74
C ILE A 352 -14.15 2.07 -27.76
N ILE A 353 -13.04 1.33 -27.64
CA ILE A 353 -12.72 0.21 -28.53
C ILE A 353 -13.78 -0.89 -28.41
N ILE A 354 -14.20 -1.27 -27.19
CA ILE A 354 -15.23 -2.28 -26.96
C ILE A 354 -16.57 -1.83 -27.54
N HIS A 355 -16.99 -0.59 -27.25
CA HIS A 355 -18.24 -0.04 -27.79
C HIS A 355 -18.25 -0.08 -29.31
N PHE A 356 -17.14 0.28 -29.94
CA PHE A 356 -17.03 0.28 -31.39
C PHE A 356 -17.05 -1.13 -32.00
N ASN A 357 -16.51 -2.14 -31.30
CA ASN A 357 -16.65 -3.53 -31.74
C ASN A 357 -18.11 -4.00 -31.69
N ILE A 358 -18.88 -3.59 -30.68
CA ILE A 358 -20.32 -3.89 -30.60
C ILE A 358 -21.06 -3.23 -31.77
N VAL A 359 -20.75 -1.97 -32.09
CA VAL A 359 -21.34 -1.28 -33.25
C VAL A 359 -20.98 -1.97 -34.56
N ASN A 360 -19.72 -2.38 -34.75
CA ASN A 360 -19.33 -3.12 -35.96
C ASN A 360 -20.01 -4.49 -36.07
N ASP A 361 -20.31 -5.15 -34.95
CA ASP A 361 -21.03 -6.43 -34.93
C ASP A 361 -22.48 -6.24 -35.41
N SER A 362 -23.15 -5.20 -34.89
CA SER A 362 -24.47 -4.78 -35.36
C SER A 362 -24.46 -4.42 -36.85
N ASP A 363 -23.47 -3.63 -37.30
CA ASP A 363 -23.34 -3.27 -38.71
C ASP A 363 -23.08 -4.53 -39.59
N ALA A 364 -22.36 -5.54 -39.07
CA ALA A 364 -22.13 -6.79 -39.80
C ALA A 364 -23.41 -7.65 -39.91
N GLU A 365 -24.26 -7.66 -38.88
CA GLU A 365 -25.59 -8.29 -38.93
C GLU A 365 -26.51 -7.58 -39.93
N ASP A 366 -26.56 -6.24 -39.89
CA ASP A 366 -27.35 -5.42 -40.82
C ASP A 366 -26.89 -5.62 -42.28
N TYR A 367 -25.57 -5.73 -42.51
CA TYR A 367 -25.02 -6.07 -43.82
C TYR A 367 -25.52 -7.43 -44.31
N LYS A 368 -25.48 -8.47 -43.47
CA LYS A 368 -25.95 -9.82 -43.82
C LYS A 368 -27.44 -9.84 -44.13
N GLU A 369 -28.27 -9.19 -43.31
CA GLU A 369 -29.71 -9.07 -43.54
C GLU A 369 -30.00 -8.36 -44.88
N SER A 370 -29.31 -7.24 -45.14
CA SER A 370 -29.45 -6.49 -46.40
C SER A 370 -29.07 -7.34 -47.63
N THR A 371 -27.97 -8.09 -47.57
CA THR A 371 -27.58 -9.00 -48.66
C THR A 371 -28.58 -10.12 -48.87
N LEU A 372 -29.14 -10.69 -47.79
CA LEU A 372 -30.15 -11.74 -47.86
C LEU A 372 -31.43 -11.22 -48.51
N ILE A 373 -31.89 -10.01 -48.18
CA ILE A 373 -33.06 -9.38 -48.79
C ILE A 373 -32.84 -9.16 -50.30
N LEU A 374 -31.66 -8.72 -50.70
CA LEU A 374 -31.32 -8.51 -52.12
C LEU A 374 -31.30 -9.81 -52.93
N GLU A 375 -30.73 -10.89 -52.36
CA GLU A 375 -30.75 -12.22 -52.98
C GLU A 375 -32.16 -12.80 -53.04
N SER A 376 -32.93 -12.65 -51.95
CA SER A 376 -34.34 -13.03 -51.85
C SER A 376 -35.19 -12.32 -52.90
N MET A 377 -34.97 -11.02 -53.13
CA MET A 377 -35.67 -10.24 -54.15
C MET A 377 -35.39 -10.76 -55.56
N ASN A 378 -34.15 -11.13 -55.87
CA ASN A 378 -33.81 -11.71 -57.17
C ASN A 378 -34.45 -13.10 -57.36
N LEU A 379 -34.44 -13.93 -56.31
CA LEU A 379 -35.12 -15.23 -56.33
C LEU A 379 -36.64 -15.08 -56.49
N PHE A 380 -37.25 -14.15 -55.78
CA PHE A 380 -38.67 -13.85 -55.88
C PHE A 380 -39.05 -13.41 -57.30
N ARG A 381 -38.26 -12.51 -57.92
CA ARG A 381 -38.44 -12.11 -59.32
C ARG A 381 -38.39 -13.31 -60.28
N ASN A 382 -37.41 -14.20 -60.12
CA ASN A 382 -37.30 -15.41 -60.94
C ASN A 382 -38.53 -16.32 -60.75
N GLN A 383 -39.01 -16.47 -59.52
CA GLN A 383 -40.20 -17.28 -59.19
C GLN A 383 -41.48 -16.73 -59.82
N ILE A 384 -41.67 -15.40 -59.87
CA ILE A 384 -42.80 -14.77 -60.58
C ILE A 384 -42.82 -15.20 -62.04
N TYR A 385 -41.66 -15.10 -62.69
CA TYR A 385 -41.51 -15.46 -64.09
C TYR A 385 -41.81 -16.95 -64.32
N PHE A 386 -41.29 -17.83 -63.45
CA PHE A 386 -41.55 -19.26 -63.59
C PHE A 386 -43.03 -19.62 -63.37
N ILE A 387 -43.70 -19.05 -62.37
CA ILE A 387 -45.15 -19.28 -62.16
C ILE A 387 -45.93 -18.86 -63.40
N ARG A 388 -45.60 -17.71 -63.98
CA ARG A 388 -46.25 -17.23 -65.21
C ARG A 388 -46.15 -18.26 -66.33
N GLN A 389 -44.98 -18.87 -66.49
CA GLN A 389 -44.74 -19.88 -67.52
C GLN A 389 -45.38 -21.24 -67.22
N ASP A 390 -45.28 -21.73 -65.99
CA ASP A 390 -45.90 -23.00 -65.57
C ASP A 390 -47.43 -22.93 -65.63
N ALA A 391 -48.03 -21.80 -65.27
CA ALA A 391 -49.46 -21.58 -65.37
C ALA A 391 -49.96 -21.48 -66.83
N ARG A 392 -49.17 -20.86 -67.72
CA ARG A 392 -49.47 -20.86 -69.17
C ARG A 392 -49.36 -22.26 -69.77
N LEU A 393 -48.33 -23.02 -69.39
CA LEU A 393 -48.17 -24.42 -69.78
C LEU A 393 -49.37 -25.25 -69.33
N LEU A 394 -49.74 -25.16 -68.04
CA LEU A 394 -50.90 -25.83 -67.46
C LEU A 394 -52.20 -25.47 -68.20
N ALA A 395 -52.40 -24.19 -68.48
CA ALA A 395 -53.61 -23.74 -69.15
C ALA A 395 -53.65 -24.14 -70.62
N ASN A 396 -52.53 -24.10 -71.34
CA ASN A 396 -52.46 -24.57 -72.72
C ASN A 396 -52.68 -26.09 -72.83
N ILE A 397 -52.26 -26.87 -71.83
CA ILE A 397 -52.60 -28.31 -71.69
C ILE A 397 -54.10 -28.49 -71.48
N LEU A 398 -54.69 -27.74 -70.54
CA LEU A 398 -56.14 -27.80 -70.24
C LEU A 398 -57.03 -27.31 -71.39
N LEU A 399 -56.50 -26.44 -72.27
CA LEU A 399 -57.22 -25.88 -73.42
C LEU A 399 -57.04 -26.72 -74.70
N ASP A 400 -56.18 -27.74 -74.71
CA ASP A 400 -55.79 -28.54 -75.90
C ASP A 400 -55.14 -27.70 -77.02
N ASN A 401 -54.60 -26.52 -76.72
CA ASN A 401 -54.06 -25.59 -77.73
C ASN A 401 -52.84 -26.16 -78.47
N PHE A 402 -52.05 -27.03 -77.83
CA PHE A 402 -50.87 -27.63 -78.43
C PHE A 402 -51.20 -28.72 -79.47
N ASN A 403 -52.41 -29.29 -79.47
CA ASN A 403 -52.82 -30.25 -80.50
C ASN A 403 -52.78 -29.60 -81.90
N GLU A 404 -53.15 -28.32 -82.00
CA GLU A 404 -53.17 -27.62 -83.28
C GLU A 404 -51.78 -27.18 -83.75
N ILE A 405 -50.90 -26.80 -82.81
CA ILE A 405 -49.50 -26.39 -83.07
C ILE A 405 -48.65 -27.62 -83.43
N VAL A 406 -48.85 -28.74 -82.74
CA VAL A 406 -48.11 -29.98 -82.96
C VAL A 406 -48.59 -30.71 -84.21
N ASN A 407 -49.90 -30.73 -84.50
CA ASN A 407 -50.44 -31.28 -85.77
C ASN A 407 -49.95 -30.51 -87.02
N LYS A 408 -49.51 -29.25 -86.87
CA LYS A 408 -48.90 -28.44 -87.93
C LYS A 408 -47.36 -28.56 -87.98
N SER A 409 -46.74 -29.16 -86.96
CA SER A 409 -45.29 -29.30 -86.87
C SER A 409 -44.80 -30.56 -87.59
N ILE A 410 -43.69 -30.47 -88.31
CA ILE A 410 -43.16 -31.53 -89.20
C ILE A 410 -42.54 -32.71 -88.40
N TYR A 411 -42.51 -32.63 -87.06
CA TYR A 411 -41.60 -33.44 -86.24
C TYR A 411 -42.22 -34.61 -85.46
N TYR A 412 -43.53 -34.90 -85.54
CA TYR A 412 -44.09 -36.00 -84.73
C TYR A 412 -45.21 -36.81 -85.38
N ASN A 413 -45.03 -38.13 -85.39
CA ASN A 413 -46.04 -39.16 -85.71
C ASN A 413 -46.27 -40.00 -84.42
N ILE A 414 -46.79 -39.36 -83.37
CA ILE A 414 -47.07 -39.97 -82.06
C ILE A 414 -48.50 -40.54 -82.08
N SER A 415 -48.75 -41.70 -81.49
CA SER A 415 -50.11 -42.25 -81.37
C SER A 415 -50.95 -41.45 -80.36
N ASP A 416 -52.26 -41.34 -80.59
CA ASP A 416 -53.18 -40.57 -79.73
C ASP A 416 -53.08 -40.96 -78.24
N SER A 417 -52.84 -42.25 -77.94
CA SER A 417 -52.66 -42.73 -76.56
C SER A 417 -51.36 -42.25 -75.91
N THR A 418 -50.23 -42.35 -76.63
CA THR A 418 -48.92 -41.87 -76.14
C THR A 418 -48.90 -40.35 -75.96
N TRP A 419 -49.68 -39.63 -76.77
CA TRP A 419 -49.85 -38.18 -76.63
C TRP A 419 -50.65 -37.82 -75.38
N TYR A 420 -51.77 -38.52 -75.14
CA TYR A 420 -52.57 -38.36 -73.93
C TYR A 420 -51.78 -38.64 -72.65
N ASP A 421 -50.95 -39.69 -72.65
CA ASP A 421 -50.06 -40.01 -71.52
C ASP A 421 -49.01 -38.90 -71.30
N THR A 422 -48.41 -38.38 -72.38
CA THR A 422 -47.45 -37.26 -72.31
C THR A 422 -48.09 -35.99 -71.75
N MET A 423 -49.32 -35.66 -72.18
CA MET A 423 -50.08 -34.50 -71.67
C MET A 423 -50.45 -34.67 -70.20
N THR A 424 -50.84 -35.88 -69.79
CA THR A 424 -51.15 -36.19 -68.38
C THR A 424 -49.91 -36.03 -67.51
N ILE A 425 -48.76 -36.47 -68.00
CA ILE A 425 -47.47 -36.35 -67.32
C ILE A 425 -47.05 -34.88 -67.18
N LEU A 426 -47.16 -34.09 -68.25
CA LEU A 426 -46.90 -32.64 -68.20
C LEU A 426 -47.85 -31.92 -67.26
N TYR A 427 -49.12 -32.32 -67.23
CA TYR A 427 -50.12 -31.75 -66.30
C TYR A 427 -49.69 -31.95 -64.84
N PHE A 428 -49.29 -33.17 -64.46
CA PHE A 428 -48.79 -33.43 -63.10
C PHE A 428 -47.48 -32.70 -62.81
N LEU A 429 -46.57 -32.59 -63.79
CA LEU A 429 -45.33 -31.83 -63.66
C LEU A 429 -45.61 -30.36 -63.36
N SER A 430 -46.44 -29.70 -64.18
CA SER A 430 -46.81 -28.30 -64.03
C SER A 430 -47.53 -28.03 -62.70
N MET A 431 -48.35 -28.98 -62.23
CA MET A 431 -49.00 -28.89 -60.92
C MET A 431 -48.00 -29.00 -59.75
N GLU A 432 -47.06 -29.96 -59.81
CA GLU A 432 -46.01 -30.12 -58.82
C GLU A 432 -45.11 -28.89 -58.75
N HIS A 433 -44.71 -28.38 -59.92
CA HIS A 433 -43.95 -27.15 -60.10
C HIS A 433 -44.65 -25.93 -59.50
N THR A 434 -45.89 -25.70 -59.91
CA THR A 434 -46.70 -24.57 -59.41
C THR A 434 -46.87 -24.63 -57.88
N SER A 435 -47.07 -25.83 -57.30
CA SER A 435 -47.17 -26.02 -55.86
C SER A 435 -45.83 -25.78 -55.13
N ALA A 436 -44.71 -26.24 -55.70
CA ALA A 436 -43.39 -26.02 -55.16
C ALA A 436 -43.00 -24.53 -55.17
N ILE A 437 -43.31 -23.80 -56.25
CA ILE A 437 -43.06 -22.36 -56.28
C ILE A 437 -43.98 -21.64 -55.29
N GLU A 438 -45.27 -21.99 -55.18
CA GLU A 438 -46.18 -21.37 -54.21
C GLU A 438 -45.61 -21.40 -52.78
N ALA A 439 -45.06 -22.54 -52.36
CA ALA A 439 -44.43 -22.68 -51.05
C ALA A 439 -43.22 -21.75 -50.88
N LEU A 440 -42.33 -21.68 -51.89
CA LEU A 440 -41.17 -20.79 -51.88
C LEU A 440 -41.57 -19.31 -51.95
N PHE A 441 -42.62 -18.98 -52.69
CA PHE A 441 -43.15 -17.64 -52.86
C PHE A 441 -43.67 -17.05 -51.54
N ASN A 442 -44.31 -17.89 -50.72
CA ASN A 442 -44.77 -17.55 -49.38
C ASN A 442 -43.60 -17.26 -48.41
N GLU A 443 -42.53 -18.05 -48.50
CA GLU A 443 -41.30 -17.85 -47.70
C GLU A 443 -40.64 -16.50 -48.03
N GLN A 444 -40.47 -16.19 -49.31
CA GLN A 444 -39.90 -14.92 -49.75
C GLN A 444 -40.76 -13.71 -49.33
N PHE A 445 -42.08 -13.82 -49.46
CA PHE A 445 -43.01 -12.79 -49.01
C PHE A 445 -42.90 -12.53 -47.51
N TYR A 446 -42.76 -13.60 -46.70
CA TYR A 446 -42.53 -13.48 -45.26
C TYR A 446 -41.26 -12.68 -44.95
N ILE A 447 -40.14 -12.99 -45.62
CA ILE A 447 -38.86 -12.27 -45.46
C ILE A 447 -39.04 -10.75 -45.73
N PHE A 448 -39.73 -10.38 -46.80
CA PHE A 448 -39.99 -8.97 -47.12
C PHE A 448 -40.92 -8.26 -46.13
N SER A 449 -41.82 -9.01 -45.47
CA SER A 449 -42.76 -8.51 -44.47
C SER A 449 -42.11 -8.31 -43.08
N THR A 450 -41.10 -9.12 -42.73
CA THR A 450 -40.39 -9.05 -41.44
C THR A 450 -39.18 -8.13 -41.42
N ARG A 451 -38.95 -7.37 -42.51
CA ARG A 451 -37.74 -6.55 -42.70
C ARG A 451 -37.52 -5.54 -41.57
N LYS A 452 -36.30 -5.52 -41.01
CA LYS A 452 -35.86 -4.45 -40.09
C LYS A 452 -35.03 -3.41 -40.84
N VAL A 453 -34.22 -3.85 -41.80
CA VAL A 453 -33.38 -2.99 -42.63
C VAL A 453 -34.18 -2.50 -43.87
N HIS A 454 -34.02 -1.23 -44.24
CA HIS A 454 -34.68 -0.58 -45.39
C HIS A 454 -36.20 -0.35 -45.28
N GLN A 455 -36.70 0.06 -44.11
CA GLN A 455 -38.11 0.44 -43.91
C GLN A 455 -38.61 1.55 -44.87
N ASN A 456 -37.69 2.39 -45.34
CA ASN A 456 -37.98 3.54 -46.20
C ASN A 456 -38.13 3.19 -47.69
N VAL A 457 -37.94 1.92 -48.09
CA VAL A 457 -38.13 1.49 -49.48
C VAL A 457 -39.61 1.24 -49.73
N ASN A 458 -40.13 1.82 -50.81
CA ASN A 458 -41.54 1.70 -51.18
C ASN A 458 -41.77 0.40 -51.95
N PHE A 459 -42.62 -0.47 -51.41
CA PHE A 459 -43.07 -1.70 -52.05
C PHE A 459 -44.40 -1.47 -52.79
N SER A 460 -44.47 -0.35 -53.52
CA SER A 460 -45.60 0.03 -54.37
C SER A 460 -45.10 0.47 -55.74
N ILE A 461 -45.89 0.25 -56.78
CA ILE A 461 -45.51 0.65 -58.15
C ILE A 461 -45.25 2.16 -58.19
N PRO A 462 -44.14 2.63 -58.81
CA PRO A 462 -43.83 4.04 -58.91
C PRO A 462 -44.98 4.83 -59.55
N GLY A 463 -45.45 5.89 -58.88
CA GLY A 463 -46.53 6.76 -59.38
C GLY A 463 -47.95 6.20 -59.19
N CYS A 464 -48.14 5.13 -58.41
CA CYS A 464 -49.48 4.62 -58.07
C CYS A 464 -49.79 4.78 -56.58
N ASP A 465 -50.69 5.71 -56.24
CA ASP A 465 -51.11 6.00 -54.86
C ASP A 465 -52.22 5.07 -54.33
N SER A 466 -52.69 4.13 -55.16
CA SER A 466 -53.77 3.22 -54.79
C SER A 466 -53.25 1.97 -54.05
N THR A 467 -54.03 1.45 -53.10
CA THR A 467 -53.75 0.19 -52.39
C THR A 467 -53.56 -1.00 -53.32
N ASN A 468 -54.10 -0.90 -54.54
CA ASN A 468 -54.11 -1.96 -55.56
C ASN A 468 -52.76 -2.12 -56.29
N CYS A 469 -51.79 -1.27 -55.97
CA CYS A 469 -50.44 -1.29 -56.56
C CYS A 469 -49.34 -1.71 -55.56
N SER A 470 -49.73 -2.15 -54.36
CA SER A 470 -48.80 -2.61 -53.33
C SER A 470 -48.34 -4.06 -53.60
N LEU A 471 -47.13 -4.40 -53.15
CA LEU A 471 -46.62 -5.78 -53.22
C LEU A 471 -47.62 -6.76 -52.61
N ALA A 472 -48.17 -6.44 -51.43
CA ALA A 472 -49.12 -7.30 -50.73
C ALA A 472 -50.41 -7.55 -51.53
N TYR A 473 -50.93 -6.52 -52.20
CA TYR A 473 -52.13 -6.65 -53.04
C TYR A 473 -51.85 -7.50 -54.27
N LEU A 474 -50.81 -7.17 -55.04
CA LEU A 474 -50.44 -7.88 -56.26
C LEU A 474 -50.06 -9.34 -55.98
N TYR A 475 -49.36 -9.58 -54.87
CA TYR A 475 -49.04 -10.91 -54.38
C TYR A 475 -50.30 -11.69 -53.99
N SER A 476 -51.23 -11.09 -53.25
CA SER A 476 -52.47 -11.76 -52.83
C SER A 476 -53.32 -12.19 -54.03
N ASP A 477 -53.45 -11.35 -55.04
CA ASP A 477 -54.22 -11.66 -56.24
C ASP A 477 -53.54 -12.72 -57.11
N MET A 478 -52.20 -12.69 -57.22
CA MET A 478 -51.42 -13.73 -57.87
C MET A 478 -51.52 -15.07 -57.12
N HIS A 479 -51.36 -15.06 -55.80
CA HIS A 479 -51.50 -16.25 -54.94
C HIS A 479 -52.90 -16.88 -55.06
N ASN A 480 -53.96 -16.07 -55.04
CA ASN A 480 -55.32 -16.56 -55.23
C ASN A 480 -55.54 -17.18 -56.61
N SER A 481 -54.95 -16.58 -57.66
CA SER A 481 -55.02 -17.10 -59.03
C SER A 481 -54.29 -18.44 -59.17
N ILE A 482 -53.12 -18.59 -58.55
CA ILE A 482 -52.35 -19.85 -58.51
C ILE A 482 -53.12 -20.92 -57.74
N LYS A 483 -53.63 -20.59 -56.56
CA LYS A 483 -54.40 -21.52 -55.71
C LYS A 483 -55.67 -22.00 -56.40
N TYR A 484 -56.30 -21.14 -57.21
CA TYR A 484 -57.42 -21.54 -58.05
C TYR A 484 -56.98 -22.55 -59.13
N MET A 485 -55.87 -22.30 -59.82
CA MET A 485 -55.33 -23.23 -60.84
C MET A 485 -54.89 -24.57 -60.26
N LEU A 486 -54.39 -24.58 -59.02
CA LEU A 486 -54.04 -25.80 -58.28
C LEU A 486 -55.26 -26.60 -57.78
N ASN A 487 -56.49 -26.09 -57.93
CA ASN A 487 -57.71 -26.78 -57.51
C ASN A 487 -58.54 -27.18 -58.75
N PRO A 488 -58.45 -28.45 -59.22
CA PRO A 488 -58.91 -28.85 -60.53
C PRO A 488 -60.42 -29.15 -60.58
N LYS A 489 -61.27 -28.13 -60.39
CA LYS A 489 -62.73 -28.31 -60.38
C LYS A 489 -63.49 -27.70 -61.56
N ASP A 490 -62.89 -26.89 -62.43
CA ASP A 490 -63.61 -26.28 -63.55
C ASP A 490 -62.96 -26.53 -64.93
N PRO A 491 -63.58 -27.33 -65.81
CA PRO A 491 -63.13 -27.59 -67.18
C PRO A 491 -63.50 -26.47 -68.18
N TYR A 492 -63.93 -25.30 -67.72
CA TYR A 492 -64.42 -24.23 -68.60
C TYR A 492 -63.27 -23.43 -69.25
N ARG A 493 -63.18 -23.48 -70.60
CA ARG A 493 -62.18 -22.73 -71.39
C ARG A 493 -62.18 -21.22 -71.13
N LEU A 494 -63.36 -20.62 -70.89
CA LEU A 494 -63.51 -19.17 -70.73
C LEU A 494 -62.93 -18.67 -69.40
N THR A 495 -63.09 -19.44 -68.32
CA THR A 495 -62.51 -19.11 -67.01
C THR A 495 -60.99 -19.22 -67.03
N ASN A 496 -60.45 -20.26 -67.66
CA ASN A 496 -59.00 -20.46 -67.74
C ASN A 496 -58.30 -19.37 -68.57
N THR A 497 -58.87 -18.98 -69.71
CA THR A 497 -58.31 -17.88 -70.53
C THR A 497 -58.34 -16.53 -69.81
N THR A 498 -59.42 -16.20 -69.09
CA THR A 498 -59.48 -14.97 -68.28
C THR A 498 -58.54 -14.98 -67.08
N LEU A 499 -58.29 -16.15 -66.48
CA LEU A 499 -57.33 -16.32 -65.38
C LEU A 499 -55.88 -16.16 -65.85
N ILE A 500 -55.53 -16.69 -67.02
CA ILE A 500 -54.20 -16.49 -67.63
C ILE A 500 -53.97 -15.00 -67.91
N GLN A 501 -54.94 -14.31 -68.53
CA GLN A 501 -54.83 -12.88 -68.83
C GLN A 501 -54.65 -12.04 -67.56
N ARG A 502 -55.37 -12.39 -66.48
CA ARG A 502 -55.17 -11.75 -65.17
C ARG A 502 -53.80 -12.06 -64.58
N LEU A 503 -53.37 -13.32 -64.63
CA LEU A 503 -52.05 -13.74 -64.13
C LEU A 503 -50.93 -13.01 -64.87
N ASP A 504 -51.05 -12.84 -66.19
CA ASP A 504 -50.11 -12.11 -67.01
C ASP A 504 -50.02 -10.64 -66.60
N ASP A 505 -51.17 -9.96 -66.49
CA ASP A 505 -51.23 -8.55 -66.05
C ASP A 505 -50.64 -8.37 -64.64
N PHE A 506 -50.96 -9.26 -63.69
CA PHE A 506 -50.40 -9.20 -62.35
C PHE A 506 -48.90 -9.55 -62.30
N SER A 507 -48.46 -10.57 -63.04
CA SER A 507 -47.05 -10.98 -63.08
C SER A 507 -46.16 -9.90 -63.69
N GLU A 508 -46.62 -9.21 -64.74
CA GLU A 508 -45.89 -8.10 -65.36
C GLU A 508 -45.79 -6.91 -64.41
N LYS A 509 -46.91 -6.53 -63.76
CA LYS A 509 -46.93 -5.48 -62.73
C LYS A 509 -46.02 -5.81 -61.54
N LEU A 510 -46.01 -7.08 -61.10
CA LEU A 510 -45.20 -7.55 -60.00
C LEU A 510 -43.72 -7.62 -60.38
N MET A 511 -43.39 -8.06 -61.60
CA MET A 511 -42.02 -8.01 -62.14
C MET A 511 -41.47 -6.57 -62.20
N ASN A 512 -42.26 -5.63 -62.73
CA ASN A 512 -41.90 -4.21 -62.78
C ASN A 512 -41.71 -3.62 -61.38
N LEU A 513 -42.55 -4.03 -60.43
CA LEU A 513 -42.39 -3.66 -59.02
C LEU A 513 -41.11 -4.25 -58.41
N THR A 514 -40.80 -5.52 -58.68
CA THR A 514 -39.56 -6.15 -58.19
C THR A 514 -38.31 -5.50 -58.77
N ASP A 515 -38.34 -5.11 -60.05
CA ASP A 515 -37.20 -4.42 -60.68
C ASP A 515 -36.98 -3.03 -60.06
N SER A 516 -38.04 -2.26 -59.86
CA SER A 516 -37.95 -0.95 -59.21
C SER A 516 -37.54 -1.03 -57.73
N THR A 517 -38.10 -1.97 -56.98
CA THR A 517 -37.76 -2.18 -55.56
C THR A 517 -36.33 -2.71 -55.41
N HIS A 518 -35.88 -3.60 -56.30
CA HIS A 518 -34.49 -4.05 -56.35
C HIS A 518 -33.53 -2.88 -56.60
N GLU A 519 -33.83 -1.98 -57.55
CA GLU A 519 -33.00 -0.81 -57.82
C GLU A 519 -32.90 0.12 -56.59
N GLN A 520 -34.02 0.37 -55.91
CA GLN A 520 -34.07 1.16 -54.67
C GLN A 520 -33.26 0.49 -53.55
N LEU A 521 -33.43 -0.82 -53.34
CA LEU A 521 -32.71 -1.59 -52.33
C LEU A 521 -31.19 -1.56 -52.58
N VAL A 522 -30.75 -1.75 -53.83
CA VAL A 522 -29.32 -1.70 -54.14
C VAL A 522 -28.74 -0.29 -53.97
N HIS A 523 -29.52 0.76 -54.24
CA HIS A 523 -29.09 2.14 -53.99
C HIS A 523 -28.99 2.44 -52.48
N SER A 524 -29.99 2.05 -51.71
CA SER A 524 -29.99 2.17 -50.25
C SER A 524 -28.83 1.40 -49.62
N HIS A 525 -28.61 0.15 -50.03
CA HIS A 525 -27.50 -0.70 -49.57
C HIS A 525 -26.12 -0.10 -49.88
N TYR A 526 -25.93 0.45 -51.08
CA TYR A 526 -24.68 1.10 -51.45
C TYR A 526 -24.39 2.35 -50.62
N ASN A 527 -25.40 3.22 -50.44
CA ASN A 527 -25.25 4.43 -49.63
C ASN A 527 -24.95 4.09 -48.16
N TRP A 528 -25.68 3.11 -47.60
CA TRP A 528 -25.46 2.62 -46.25
C TRP A 528 -24.03 2.08 -46.05
N ILE A 529 -23.49 1.31 -47.02
CA ILE A 529 -22.09 0.86 -46.99
C ILE A 529 -21.12 2.05 -46.95
N GLN A 530 -21.29 3.04 -47.83
CA GLN A 530 -20.40 4.19 -47.92
C GLN A 530 -20.42 5.03 -46.64
N ASP A 531 -21.63 5.27 -46.11
CA ASP A 531 -21.84 6.05 -44.89
C ASP A 531 -21.24 5.34 -43.67
N THR A 532 -21.40 4.02 -43.57
CA THR A 532 -20.83 3.21 -42.50
C THR A 532 -19.31 3.22 -42.53
N ILE A 533 -18.69 3.03 -43.70
CA ILE A 533 -17.23 3.11 -43.86
C ILE A 533 -16.72 4.52 -43.55
N HIS A 534 -17.45 5.56 -43.96
CA HIS A 534 -17.07 6.94 -43.67
C HIS A 534 -17.13 7.23 -42.17
N ARG A 535 -18.24 6.89 -41.50
CA ARG A 535 -18.41 6.97 -40.04
C ARG A 535 -17.28 6.26 -39.32
N ASN A 536 -17.00 5.01 -39.69
CA ASN A 536 -15.97 4.20 -39.04
C ASN A 536 -14.57 4.82 -39.19
N LYS A 537 -14.24 5.32 -40.40
CA LYS A 537 -12.98 6.04 -40.64
C LYS A 537 -12.85 7.30 -39.76
N THR A 538 -13.91 8.10 -39.62
CA THR A 538 -13.88 9.32 -38.81
C THR A 538 -13.64 9.02 -37.33
N VAL A 539 -14.29 7.99 -36.80
CA VAL A 539 -14.12 7.56 -35.40
C VAL A 539 -12.70 7.09 -35.13
N TYR A 540 -12.13 6.20 -35.96
CA TYR A 540 -10.76 5.74 -35.79
C TYR A 540 -9.73 6.87 -35.91
N TRP A 541 -9.98 7.86 -36.76
CA TRP A 541 -9.13 9.04 -36.87
C TRP A 541 -9.14 9.89 -35.60
N HIS A 542 -10.32 10.14 -35.02
CA HIS A 542 -10.45 10.86 -33.76
C HIS A 542 -9.82 10.10 -32.59
N LEU A 543 -9.98 8.78 -32.54
CA LEU A 543 -9.37 7.92 -31.52
C LEU A 543 -7.83 7.98 -31.60
N LEU A 544 -7.27 7.90 -32.81
CA LEU A 544 -5.83 8.01 -33.05
C LEU A 544 -5.26 9.36 -32.57
N LEU A 545 -5.94 10.45 -32.92
CA LEU A 545 -5.54 11.80 -32.48
C LEU A 545 -5.61 11.94 -30.96
N ALA A 546 -6.66 11.42 -30.33
CA ALA A 546 -6.84 11.46 -28.88
C ALA A 546 -5.75 10.67 -28.14
N ILE A 547 -5.40 9.47 -28.61
CA ILE A 547 -4.30 8.65 -28.06
C ILE A 547 -2.98 9.42 -28.12
N LEU A 548 -2.66 10.06 -29.25
CA LEU A 548 -1.39 10.76 -29.44
C LEU A 548 -1.26 12.01 -28.56
N ILE A 549 -2.31 12.84 -28.51
CA ILE A 549 -2.31 14.07 -27.71
C ILE A 549 -2.24 13.73 -26.21
N LEU A 550 -3.12 12.83 -25.73
CA LEU A 550 -3.19 12.51 -24.31
C LEU A 550 -1.94 11.76 -23.82
N SER A 551 -1.41 10.80 -24.59
CA SER A 551 -0.16 10.10 -24.22
C SER A 551 1.06 11.04 -24.21
N SER A 552 1.10 12.01 -25.11
CA SER A 552 2.20 12.98 -25.18
C SER A 552 2.16 13.98 -24.02
N ILE A 553 0.97 14.50 -23.65
CA ILE A 553 0.79 15.38 -22.49
C ILE A 553 1.16 14.64 -21.20
N THR A 554 0.67 13.41 -21.02
CA THR A 554 0.98 12.62 -19.82
C THR A 554 2.46 12.30 -19.68
N LEU A 555 3.12 11.90 -20.77
CA LEU A 555 4.57 11.67 -20.78
C LEU A 555 5.34 12.96 -20.46
N LEU A 556 4.94 14.10 -21.04
CA LEU A 556 5.58 15.39 -20.78
C LEU A 556 5.46 15.78 -19.30
N VAL A 557 4.26 15.69 -18.71
CA VAL A 557 4.04 16.00 -17.29
C VAL A 557 4.84 15.05 -16.39
N TYR A 558 4.91 13.76 -16.73
CA TYR A 558 5.72 12.77 -16.00
C TYR A 558 7.22 13.08 -16.06
N VAL A 559 7.77 13.40 -17.24
CA VAL A 559 9.19 13.75 -17.39
C VAL A 559 9.51 15.07 -16.68
N ILE A 560 8.68 16.09 -16.82
CA ILE A 560 8.89 17.39 -16.14
C ILE A 560 8.81 17.22 -14.62
N SER A 561 7.80 16.52 -14.10
CA SER A 561 7.64 16.32 -12.64
C SER A 561 8.80 15.56 -12.01
N THR A 562 9.30 14.52 -12.67
CA THR A 562 10.45 13.75 -12.19
C THR A 562 11.77 14.53 -12.27
N LEU A 563 12.02 15.24 -13.38
CA LEU A 563 13.22 16.10 -13.51
C LEU A 563 13.21 17.26 -12.51
N THR A 564 12.05 17.89 -12.31
CA THR A 564 11.92 18.98 -11.33
C THR A 564 12.10 18.50 -9.91
N LEU A 565 11.60 17.31 -9.54
CA LEU A 565 11.86 16.69 -8.24
C LEU A 565 13.36 16.48 -8.03
N LYS A 566 14.05 15.87 -9.00
CA LYS A 566 15.49 15.61 -8.94
C LYS A 566 16.32 16.89 -8.78
N LYS A 567 16.06 17.89 -9.62
CA LYS A 567 16.76 19.17 -9.60
C LYS A 567 16.55 19.92 -8.29
N HIS A 568 15.36 19.84 -7.72
CA HIS A 568 15.03 20.50 -6.45
C HIS A 568 15.74 19.83 -5.27
N VAL A 569 15.68 18.50 -5.16
CA VAL A 569 16.41 17.75 -4.12
C VAL A 569 17.91 18.03 -4.19
N TYR A 570 18.50 18.01 -5.39
CA TYR A 570 19.90 18.37 -5.59
C TYR A 570 20.22 19.80 -5.13
N ALA A 571 19.40 20.77 -5.53
CA ALA A 571 19.58 22.17 -5.15
C ALA A 571 19.47 22.38 -3.64
N VAL A 572 18.52 21.73 -2.98
CA VAL A 572 18.34 21.79 -1.51
C VAL A 572 19.57 21.21 -0.81
N ILE A 573 20.05 20.03 -1.21
CA ILE A 573 21.21 19.39 -0.58
C ILE A 573 22.49 20.22 -0.79
N LYS A 574 22.61 20.92 -1.93
CA LYS A 574 23.73 21.83 -2.21
C LYS A 574 23.82 23.01 -1.22
N THR A 575 22.73 23.38 -0.55
CA THR A 575 22.77 24.42 0.49
C THR A 575 23.46 23.99 1.79
N ILE A 576 23.80 22.70 1.93
CA ILE A 576 24.56 22.19 3.09
C ILE A 576 26.04 22.58 2.95
N GLN A 577 26.63 23.06 4.05
CA GLN A 577 28.04 23.43 4.08
C GLN A 577 28.97 22.27 3.64
N PRO A 578 30.01 22.52 2.82
CA PRO A 578 30.89 21.46 2.30
C PRO A 578 31.62 20.63 3.38
N ALA A 579 31.96 21.24 4.52
CA ALA A 579 32.57 20.53 5.64
C ALA A 579 31.62 19.49 6.26
N MET A 580 30.33 19.84 6.34
CA MET A 580 29.29 18.93 6.81
C MET A 580 29.02 17.81 5.81
N LEU A 581 28.95 18.11 4.51
CA LEU A 581 28.83 17.09 3.46
C LEU A 581 30.00 16.10 3.49
N LYS A 582 31.22 16.58 3.78
CA LYS A 582 32.40 15.71 3.99
C LYS A 582 32.17 14.77 5.18
N SER A 583 31.74 15.30 6.33
CA SER A 583 31.46 14.50 7.53
C SER A 583 30.37 13.44 7.28
N ILE A 584 29.28 13.80 6.62
CA ILE A 584 28.20 12.86 6.26
C ILE A 584 28.73 11.77 5.32
N SER A 585 29.48 12.15 4.28
CA SER A 585 30.03 11.18 3.32
C SER A 585 30.97 10.14 3.95
N SER A 586 31.64 10.50 5.06
CA SER A 586 32.59 9.63 5.77
C SER A 586 31.97 8.82 6.92
N GLN A 587 30.66 8.95 7.19
CA GLN A 587 29.99 8.29 8.33
C GLN A 587 30.21 6.77 8.37
N PHE A 588 30.29 6.12 7.21
CA PHE A 588 30.41 4.66 7.09
C PHE A 588 31.80 4.20 6.58
N ASP A 589 32.83 5.05 6.60
CA ASP A 589 34.15 4.70 6.07
C ASP A 589 34.77 3.48 6.78
N LYS A 590 34.46 3.27 8.07
CA LYS A 590 34.87 2.07 8.81
C LYS A 590 34.31 0.78 8.22
N LEU A 591 33.04 0.75 7.84
CA LEU A 591 32.40 -0.41 7.21
C LEU A 591 33.05 -0.72 5.85
N ILE A 592 33.32 0.34 5.07
CA ILE A 592 33.97 0.22 3.76
C ILE A 592 35.38 -0.36 3.89
N SER A 593 36.11 0.01 4.95
CA SER A 593 37.49 -0.46 5.16
C SER A 593 37.61 -1.94 5.56
N LEU A 594 36.54 -2.55 6.08
CA LEU A 594 36.55 -3.92 6.58
C LEU A 594 36.12 -4.95 5.54
N GLU A 595 35.36 -4.56 4.51
CA GLU A 595 34.87 -5.47 3.49
C GLU A 595 35.63 -5.32 2.16
N GLN A 596 36.52 -6.29 1.90
CA GLN A 596 37.37 -6.35 0.71
C GLN A 596 36.63 -6.79 -0.57
N LYS A 597 35.38 -7.29 -0.48
CA LYS A 597 34.59 -7.78 -1.61
C LYS A 597 33.54 -6.75 -2.02
N GLN A 598 33.95 -5.74 -2.78
CA GLN A 598 33.00 -4.81 -3.40
C GLN A 598 32.61 -5.33 -4.78
N THR A 599 31.33 -5.64 -4.96
CA THR A 599 30.79 -5.87 -6.31
C THR A 599 30.58 -4.52 -7.00
N GLN A 600 30.79 -4.46 -8.32
CA GLN A 600 30.60 -3.23 -9.07
C GLN A 600 29.14 -2.78 -9.03
N THR A 601 28.92 -1.50 -8.76
CA THR A 601 27.59 -0.90 -8.68
C THR A 601 26.90 -0.94 -10.04
N ILE A 602 25.77 -1.65 -10.11
CA ILE A 602 24.94 -1.74 -11.31
C ILE A 602 24.21 -0.40 -11.51
N GLN A 603 24.35 0.20 -12.69
CA GLN A 603 23.61 1.40 -13.08
C GLN A 603 22.09 1.10 -13.14
N ASP A 604 21.28 1.93 -12.49
CA ASP A 604 19.84 1.73 -12.44
C ASP A 604 19.11 2.53 -13.54
N HIS A 605 18.49 1.81 -14.48
CA HIS A 605 17.69 2.38 -15.59
C HIS A 605 16.17 2.41 -15.32
N THR A 606 15.72 2.32 -14.06
CA THR A 606 14.30 2.32 -13.67
C THR A 606 13.46 3.44 -14.30
N PHE A 607 13.98 4.66 -14.36
CA PHE A 607 13.29 5.79 -14.98
C PHE A 607 13.06 5.59 -16.49
N ILE A 608 14.09 5.17 -17.22
CA ILE A 608 14.05 4.92 -18.66
C ILE A 608 13.11 3.75 -18.95
N LYS A 609 13.17 2.68 -18.12
CA LYS A 609 12.25 1.54 -18.21
C LYS A 609 10.80 1.98 -18.05
N GLY A 610 10.49 2.85 -17.09
CA GLY A 610 9.15 3.41 -16.93
C GLY A 610 8.65 4.11 -18.19
N ILE A 611 9.47 4.98 -18.80
CA ILE A 611 9.13 5.67 -20.06
C ILE A 611 8.90 4.67 -21.20
N LEU A 612 9.77 3.67 -21.35
CA LEU A 612 9.64 2.66 -22.39
C LEU A 612 8.34 1.84 -22.27
N PHE A 613 7.98 1.42 -21.05
CA PHE A 613 6.73 0.70 -20.82
C PHE A 613 5.49 1.58 -21.06
N PHE A 614 5.57 2.86 -20.72
CA PHE A 614 4.51 3.82 -21.04
C PHE A 614 4.33 3.96 -22.55
N ILE A 615 5.41 4.25 -23.29
CA ILE A 615 5.38 4.39 -24.75
C ILE A 615 4.87 3.09 -25.39
N ALA A 616 5.35 1.92 -24.94
CA ALA A 616 4.91 0.64 -25.45
C ALA A 616 3.40 0.41 -25.27
N SER A 617 2.84 0.76 -24.10
CA SER A 617 1.40 0.58 -23.83
C SER A 617 0.52 1.36 -24.82
N PHE A 618 0.82 2.64 -25.06
CA PHE A 618 0.06 3.47 -26.00
C PHE A 618 0.42 3.22 -27.46
N ALA A 619 1.65 2.78 -27.76
CA ALA A 619 2.05 2.39 -29.11
C ALA A 619 1.26 1.18 -29.61
N ILE A 620 0.97 0.19 -28.75
CA ILE A 620 0.12 -0.96 -29.11
C ILE A 620 -1.30 -0.50 -29.50
N LEU A 621 -1.90 0.39 -28.71
CA LEU A 621 -3.21 0.97 -29.01
C LEU A 621 -3.17 1.79 -30.30
N PHE A 622 -2.11 2.57 -30.49
CA PHE A 622 -1.89 3.33 -31.72
C PHE A 622 -1.81 2.41 -32.94
N VAL A 623 -0.98 1.36 -32.91
CA VAL A 623 -0.85 0.38 -34.00
C VAL A 623 -2.19 -0.27 -34.33
N TYR A 624 -2.98 -0.64 -33.32
CA TYR A 624 -4.34 -1.17 -33.53
C TYR A 624 -5.21 -0.17 -34.31
N THR A 625 -5.28 1.09 -33.87
CA THR A 625 -6.09 2.11 -34.56
C THR A 625 -5.62 2.39 -35.98
N VAL A 626 -4.32 2.39 -36.23
CA VAL A 626 -3.74 2.53 -37.58
C VAL A 626 -4.12 1.34 -38.45
N LEU A 627 -4.00 0.10 -37.93
CA LEU A 627 -4.36 -1.10 -38.67
C LEU A 627 -5.84 -1.10 -39.05
N MET A 628 -6.73 -0.72 -38.13
CA MET A 628 -8.16 -0.59 -38.41
C MET A 628 -8.46 0.49 -39.46
N LEU A 629 -7.77 1.63 -39.39
CA LEU A 629 -7.94 2.70 -40.37
C LEU A 629 -7.41 2.30 -41.76
N LEU A 630 -6.29 1.58 -41.83
CA LEU A 630 -5.75 1.02 -43.07
C LEU A 630 -6.69 -0.04 -43.66
N ALA A 631 -7.26 -0.91 -42.83
CA ALA A 631 -8.25 -1.88 -43.25
C ALA A 631 -9.47 -1.18 -43.89
N GLN A 632 -10.05 -0.19 -43.20
CA GLN A 632 -11.18 0.60 -43.72
C GLN A 632 -10.85 1.29 -45.06
N ARG A 633 -9.64 1.85 -45.18
CA ARG A 633 -9.18 2.47 -46.44
C ARG A 633 -9.01 1.46 -47.58
N TYR A 634 -8.39 0.31 -47.30
CA TYR A 634 -8.19 -0.75 -48.27
C TYR A 634 -9.52 -1.26 -48.81
N TYR A 635 -10.49 -1.51 -47.93
CA TYR A 635 -11.78 -2.06 -48.34
C TYR A 635 -12.68 -1.04 -49.04
N LYS A 636 -12.60 0.25 -48.70
CA LYS A 636 -13.26 1.30 -49.48
C LYS A 636 -12.88 1.25 -50.97
N ASN A 637 -11.61 0.98 -51.26
CA ASN A 637 -11.10 0.92 -52.63
C ASN A 637 -11.48 -0.37 -53.38
N ASN A 638 -11.92 -1.40 -52.66
CA ASN A 638 -12.26 -2.72 -53.19
C ASN A 638 -13.78 -3.00 -53.23
N ILE A 639 -14.61 -1.96 -53.05
CA ILE A 639 -16.07 -2.10 -53.24
C ILE A 639 -16.31 -2.39 -54.72
N GLN A 640 -16.86 -3.57 -55.01
CA GLN A 640 -17.09 -4.00 -56.39
C GLN A 640 -18.14 -3.11 -57.07
N PRO A 641 -17.95 -2.77 -58.36
CA PRO A 641 -18.88 -1.95 -59.11
C PRO A 641 -20.24 -2.65 -59.29
N ARG A 642 -21.30 -1.84 -59.26
CA ARG A 642 -22.72 -2.25 -59.29
C ARG A 642 -23.20 -2.40 -60.74
N MET A 643 -23.89 -3.49 -61.07
CA MET A 643 -24.92 -3.46 -62.12
C MET A 643 -26.25 -3.10 -61.47
N THR A 644 -26.87 -1.99 -61.89
CA THR A 644 -28.16 -1.52 -61.34
C THR A 644 -29.36 -2.24 -61.93
N TYR A 645 -29.18 -2.89 -63.09
CA TYR A 645 -30.25 -3.51 -63.85
C TYR A 645 -30.14 -5.04 -63.81
N LEU A 646 -31.29 -5.69 -63.65
CA LEU A 646 -31.41 -7.13 -63.81
C LEU A 646 -31.57 -7.45 -65.30
N TYR A 647 -31.10 -8.63 -65.73
CA TYR A 647 -31.29 -9.05 -67.12
C TYR A 647 -32.80 -9.20 -67.40
N PRO A 648 -33.30 -8.70 -68.54
CA PRO A 648 -34.70 -8.86 -68.93
C PRO A 648 -35.00 -10.33 -69.21
N PHE A 649 -36.16 -10.80 -68.78
CA PHE A 649 -36.67 -12.10 -69.19
C PHE A 649 -37.23 -12.03 -70.61
N PRO A 650 -37.16 -13.13 -71.39
CA PRO A 650 -37.81 -13.17 -72.69
C PRO A 650 -39.32 -13.02 -72.52
N GLU A 651 -39.93 -12.16 -73.33
CA GLU A 651 -41.38 -12.01 -73.35
C GLU A 651 -42.04 -13.30 -73.85
N PRO A 652 -43.20 -13.67 -73.29
CA PRO A 652 -43.81 -14.93 -73.61
C PRO A 652 -44.56 -14.82 -74.95
N ASN A 653 -43.86 -15.21 -76.01
CA ASN A 653 -44.36 -15.39 -77.38
C ASN A 653 -44.50 -16.89 -77.72
N ASP A 654 -45.17 -17.20 -78.84
CA ASP A 654 -45.39 -18.59 -79.30
C ASP A 654 -44.10 -19.44 -79.32
N PHE A 655 -42.96 -18.81 -79.60
CA PHE A 655 -41.65 -19.47 -79.63
C PHE A 655 -41.11 -19.82 -78.23
N SER A 656 -41.22 -18.90 -77.27
CA SER A 656 -40.84 -19.15 -75.87
C SER A 656 -41.76 -20.18 -75.20
N GLU A 657 -43.05 -20.15 -75.51
CA GLU A 657 -44.02 -21.15 -75.03
C GLU A 657 -43.70 -22.52 -75.59
N PHE A 658 -43.32 -22.61 -76.88
CA PHE A 658 -42.84 -23.85 -77.49
C PHE A 658 -41.54 -24.35 -76.87
N ILE A 659 -40.57 -23.48 -76.57
CA ILE A 659 -39.33 -23.87 -75.88
C ILE A 659 -39.63 -24.44 -74.49
N ILE A 660 -40.48 -23.76 -73.72
CA ILE A 660 -40.83 -24.17 -72.35
C ILE A 660 -41.61 -25.49 -72.37
N PHE A 661 -42.52 -25.65 -73.33
CA PHE A 661 -43.22 -26.91 -73.59
C PHE A 661 -42.25 -28.05 -73.90
N MET A 662 -41.28 -27.82 -74.80
CA MET A 662 -40.26 -28.82 -75.14
C MET A 662 -39.38 -29.17 -73.94
N VAL A 663 -38.94 -28.19 -73.16
CA VAL A 663 -38.14 -28.44 -71.94
C VAL A 663 -38.96 -29.20 -70.89
N GLY A 664 -40.24 -28.90 -70.72
CA GLY A 664 -41.14 -29.63 -69.83
C GLY A 664 -41.31 -31.10 -70.23
N ILE A 665 -41.38 -31.39 -71.55
CA ILE A 665 -41.39 -32.78 -72.05
C ILE A 665 -40.07 -33.47 -71.69
N LEU A 666 -38.93 -32.80 -71.90
CA LEU A 666 -37.62 -33.37 -71.59
C LEU A 666 -37.46 -33.64 -70.09
N GLU A 667 -37.94 -32.75 -69.23
CA GLU A 667 -37.93 -32.94 -67.78
C GLU A 667 -38.86 -34.07 -67.33
N GLY A 668 -40.09 -34.12 -67.85
CA GLY A 668 -41.04 -35.19 -67.53
C GLY A 668 -40.55 -36.56 -67.99
N THR A 669 -39.99 -36.65 -69.19
CA THR A 669 -39.42 -37.91 -69.71
C THR A 669 -38.21 -38.37 -68.89
N ALA A 670 -37.33 -37.45 -68.47
CA ALA A 670 -36.20 -37.75 -67.60
C ALA A 670 -36.61 -38.19 -66.18
N ARG A 671 -37.62 -37.55 -65.59
CA ARG A 671 -38.09 -37.85 -64.22
C ARG A 671 -38.88 -39.15 -64.13
N TRP A 672 -39.71 -39.48 -65.13
CA TRP A 672 -40.63 -40.62 -65.09
C TRP A 672 -40.23 -41.81 -65.99
N GLY A 673 -39.09 -41.72 -66.70
CA GLY A 673 -38.47 -42.88 -67.36
C GLY A 673 -39.25 -43.46 -68.54
N ILE A 674 -39.81 -42.60 -69.39
CA ILE A 674 -40.55 -43.03 -70.59
C ILE A 674 -39.57 -43.55 -71.66
N ASP A 675 -39.85 -44.71 -72.27
CA ASP A 675 -39.02 -45.31 -73.32
C ASP A 675 -39.00 -44.44 -74.60
N LEU A 676 -37.82 -43.92 -74.94
CA LEU A 676 -37.59 -42.85 -75.93
C LEU A 676 -37.30 -43.35 -77.36
N ASP A 677 -37.82 -44.52 -77.76
CA ASP A 677 -37.59 -45.03 -79.13
C ASP A 677 -38.37 -44.26 -80.22
N VAL A 678 -39.28 -43.35 -79.83
CA VAL A 678 -40.16 -42.60 -80.75
C VAL A 678 -39.67 -41.18 -81.06
N ILE A 679 -38.69 -40.65 -80.31
CA ILE A 679 -38.18 -39.27 -80.48
C ILE A 679 -36.84 -39.32 -81.23
N SER A 680 -36.82 -38.83 -82.47
CA SER A 680 -35.72 -39.02 -83.44
C SER A 680 -34.31 -38.70 -82.90
N LYS A 681 -33.27 -39.38 -83.44
CA LYS A 681 -31.83 -39.19 -83.14
C LYS A 681 -31.35 -37.73 -83.11
N GLY A 682 -32.02 -36.79 -83.77
CA GLY A 682 -31.68 -35.36 -83.76
C GLY A 682 -31.97 -34.65 -82.42
N THR A 683 -32.92 -35.17 -81.64
CA THR A 683 -33.26 -34.61 -80.31
C THR A 683 -32.35 -35.13 -79.20
N ARG A 684 -31.69 -36.28 -79.39
CA ARG A 684 -30.71 -36.82 -78.43
C ARG A 684 -29.52 -35.89 -78.20
N LEU A 685 -29.12 -35.13 -79.22
CA LEU A 685 -28.07 -34.10 -79.09
C LEU A 685 -28.56 -32.90 -78.26
N LEU A 686 -29.82 -32.49 -78.42
CA LEU A 686 -30.50 -31.48 -77.61
C LEU A 686 -30.72 -31.97 -76.17
N LEU A 687 -31.01 -33.25 -76.00
CA LEU A 687 -31.12 -33.96 -74.72
C LEU A 687 -29.75 -34.00 -74.01
N GLU A 688 -28.69 -34.38 -74.71
CA GLU A 688 -27.32 -34.38 -74.16
C GLU A 688 -26.80 -32.96 -73.84
N MET A 689 -27.21 -31.94 -74.61
CA MET A 689 -26.88 -30.53 -74.32
C MET A 689 -27.69 -29.92 -73.16
N SER A 690 -28.93 -30.36 -72.94
CA SER A 690 -29.80 -29.86 -71.86
C SER A 690 -29.62 -30.60 -70.53
N LEU A 691 -29.14 -31.85 -70.55
CA LEU A 691 -28.98 -32.72 -69.38
C LEU A 691 -27.54 -32.79 -68.80
N MET A 692 -26.61 -31.92 -69.20
CA MET A 692 -25.21 -31.94 -68.69
C MET A 692 -25.07 -31.68 -67.17
N THR A 693 -26.15 -31.35 -66.46
CA THR A 693 -26.20 -31.31 -65.00
C THR A 693 -27.22 -32.33 -64.48
N PRO A 694 -26.93 -33.09 -63.40
CA PRO A 694 -27.79 -34.16 -62.87
C PRO A 694 -29.12 -33.67 -62.25
N VAL A 695 -29.49 -32.40 -62.49
CA VAL A 695 -30.73 -31.76 -62.06
C VAL A 695 -31.24 -30.92 -63.22
N SER A 696 -31.78 -31.57 -64.25
CA SER A 696 -32.40 -30.90 -65.40
C SER A 696 -33.81 -30.46 -65.02
N CYS A 697 -33.88 -29.31 -64.36
CA CYS A 697 -35.13 -28.70 -63.94
C CYS A 697 -35.35 -27.40 -64.71
N ILE A 698 -36.58 -27.12 -65.17
CA ILE A 698 -36.97 -25.83 -65.79
C ILE A 698 -36.47 -24.64 -64.93
N TYR A 699 -36.42 -24.80 -63.61
CA TYR A 699 -35.94 -23.79 -62.65
C TYR A 699 -34.45 -23.41 -62.78
N HIS A 700 -33.62 -24.22 -63.45
CA HIS A 700 -32.20 -23.95 -63.60
C HIS A 700 -31.84 -23.11 -64.83
N LEU A 701 -32.74 -23.00 -65.82
CA LEU A 701 -32.53 -22.20 -67.05
C LEU A 701 -32.24 -20.72 -66.76
N TYR A 702 -32.80 -20.18 -65.68
CA TYR A 702 -32.65 -18.78 -65.29
C TYR A 702 -32.11 -18.58 -63.87
N PHE A 703 -31.44 -19.58 -63.29
CA PHE A 703 -30.97 -19.50 -61.90
C PHE A 703 -29.84 -18.47 -61.69
N LYS A 704 -29.06 -18.15 -62.73
CA LYS A 704 -27.99 -17.14 -62.71
C LYS A 704 -28.40 -15.84 -63.42
N THR A 705 -29.56 -15.27 -63.07
CA THR A 705 -30.03 -13.97 -63.58
C THR A 705 -29.28 -12.75 -63.03
N CYS A 706 -28.38 -12.96 -62.07
CA CYS A 706 -27.66 -11.86 -61.44
C CYS A 706 -26.20 -12.23 -61.12
N TYR A 707 -25.25 -11.55 -61.78
CA TYR A 707 -23.83 -11.56 -61.44
C TYR A 707 -23.40 -10.12 -61.10
N ASN A 708 -22.97 -9.86 -59.85
CA ASN A 708 -22.59 -8.53 -59.35
C ASN A 708 -23.70 -7.43 -59.39
N CYS A 709 -24.98 -7.77 -59.14
CA CYS A 709 -26.06 -6.77 -59.17
C CYS A 709 -26.16 -5.89 -57.92
N TYR A 710 -25.35 -6.18 -56.89
CA TYR A 710 -25.29 -5.34 -55.70
C TYR A 710 -23.86 -5.25 -55.17
N ALA A 711 -23.59 -4.16 -54.45
CA ALA A 711 -22.27 -3.91 -53.89
C ALA A 711 -21.96 -4.89 -52.76
N LYS A 712 -20.85 -5.61 -52.90
CA LYS A 712 -20.29 -6.46 -51.85
C LYS A 712 -19.09 -5.78 -51.20
N THR A 713 -18.96 -5.97 -49.89
CA THR A 713 -17.80 -5.48 -49.13
C THR A 713 -17.01 -6.65 -48.57
N PHE A 714 -15.75 -6.74 -48.98
CA PHE A 714 -14.82 -7.73 -48.41
C PHE A 714 -14.52 -7.49 -46.93
N TYR A 715 -14.88 -6.33 -46.36
CA TYR A 715 -14.71 -6.04 -44.95
C TYR A 715 -15.54 -6.99 -44.08
N TYR A 716 -16.88 -6.96 -44.22
CA TYR A 716 -17.75 -7.84 -43.43
C TYR A 716 -17.72 -9.31 -43.89
N GLU A 717 -17.32 -9.59 -45.13
CA GLU A 717 -17.20 -10.96 -45.63
C GLU A 717 -15.93 -11.68 -45.15
N LYS A 718 -14.81 -10.97 -44.95
CA LYS A 718 -13.53 -11.58 -44.51
C LYS A 718 -13.19 -11.32 -43.05
N PHE A 719 -13.57 -10.18 -42.49
CA PHE A 719 -13.41 -9.91 -41.06
C PHE A 719 -14.66 -10.39 -40.33
N ASP A 720 -14.65 -11.67 -39.95
CA ASP A 720 -15.67 -12.19 -39.04
C ASP A 720 -15.62 -11.41 -37.71
N SER A 721 -16.79 -11.19 -37.10
CA SER A 721 -16.93 -10.48 -35.83
C SER A 721 -15.99 -11.05 -34.77
N ARG A 722 -15.84 -12.38 -34.74
CA ARG A 722 -14.91 -13.09 -33.85
C ARG A 722 -13.46 -12.62 -34.01
N SER A 723 -12.99 -12.43 -35.25
CA SER A 723 -11.62 -11.99 -35.52
C SER A 723 -11.36 -10.56 -35.03
N LEU A 724 -12.34 -9.67 -35.18
CA LEU A 724 -12.32 -8.29 -34.66
C LEU A 724 -12.25 -8.26 -33.13
N TRP A 725 -13.09 -9.07 -32.47
CA TRP A 725 -13.07 -9.23 -31.01
C TRP A 725 -11.73 -9.77 -30.51
N TRP A 726 -11.21 -10.85 -31.12
CA TRP A 726 -9.91 -11.41 -30.77
C TRP A 726 -8.76 -10.41 -30.90
N LEU A 727 -8.70 -9.70 -32.02
CA LEU A 727 -7.68 -8.68 -32.26
C LEU A 727 -7.74 -7.57 -31.20
N SER A 728 -8.94 -7.14 -30.84
CA SER A 728 -9.16 -6.08 -29.85
C SER A 728 -8.81 -6.55 -28.43
N TYR A 729 -9.15 -7.79 -28.05
CA TYR A 729 -8.78 -8.32 -26.74
C TYR A 729 -7.28 -8.53 -26.60
N ILE A 730 -6.61 -9.06 -27.63
CA ILE A 730 -5.15 -9.28 -27.61
C ILE A 730 -4.42 -7.93 -27.47
N THR A 731 -4.85 -6.90 -28.21
CA THR A 731 -4.22 -5.58 -28.14
C THR A 731 -4.45 -4.89 -26.80
N LEU A 732 -5.68 -4.94 -26.25
CA LEU A 732 -5.98 -4.42 -24.92
C LEU A 732 -5.20 -5.16 -23.83
N PHE A 733 -5.10 -6.49 -23.91
CA PHE A 733 -4.37 -7.30 -22.94
C PHE A 733 -2.86 -6.99 -22.96
N LEU A 734 -2.25 -6.93 -24.15
CA LEU A 734 -0.82 -6.62 -24.28
C LEU A 734 -0.51 -5.19 -23.82
N SER A 735 -1.39 -4.22 -24.16
CA SER A 735 -1.26 -2.84 -23.69
C SER A 735 -1.40 -2.74 -22.17
N LEU A 736 -2.32 -3.50 -21.57
CA LEU A 736 -2.50 -3.57 -20.11
C LEU A 736 -1.25 -4.13 -19.41
N LEU A 737 -0.60 -5.17 -19.96
CA LEU A 737 0.65 -5.70 -19.39
C LEU A 737 1.76 -4.64 -19.38
N CYS A 738 1.91 -3.89 -20.47
CA CYS A 738 2.86 -2.77 -20.53
C CYS A 738 2.50 -1.65 -19.53
N LEU A 739 1.20 -1.33 -19.39
CA LEU A 739 0.72 -0.35 -18.43
C LEU A 739 1.02 -0.78 -16.99
N ILE A 740 0.81 -2.04 -16.63
CA ILE A 740 1.19 -2.59 -15.31
C ILE A 740 2.69 -2.43 -15.07
N GLY A 741 3.52 -2.69 -16.10
CA GLY A 741 4.96 -2.41 -16.06
C GLY A 741 5.25 -0.95 -15.73
N PHE A 742 4.61 -0.01 -16.43
CA PHE A 742 4.73 1.42 -16.14
C PHE A 742 4.29 1.78 -14.71
N LEU A 743 3.15 1.27 -14.25
CA LEU A 743 2.64 1.52 -12.89
C LEU A 743 3.61 1.02 -11.83
N TYR A 744 4.22 -0.14 -12.03
CA TYR A 744 5.24 -0.68 -11.12
C TYR A 744 6.45 0.26 -11.00
N TYR A 745 7.00 0.76 -12.10
CA TYR A 745 8.15 1.68 -12.06
C TYR A 745 7.77 3.06 -11.50
N THR A 746 6.58 3.58 -11.85
CA THR A 746 6.10 4.86 -11.31
C THR A 746 5.81 4.75 -9.81
N TYR A 747 5.30 3.61 -9.34
CA TYR A 747 5.13 3.35 -7.91
C TYR A 747 6.46 3.37 -7.15
N GLN A 748 7.53 2.81 -7.73
CA GLN A 748 8.88 2.93 -7.15
C GLN A 748 9.33 4.39 -7.04
N ILE A 749 9.04 5.22 -8.05
CA ILE A 749 9.36 6.66 -8.04
C ILE A 749 8.50 7.42 -7.02
N ILE A 750 7.22 7.06 -6.82
CA ILE A 750 6.40 7.66 -5.76
C ILE A 750 6.99 7.30 -4.38
N TYR A 751 7.42 6.06 -4.21
CA TYR A 751 8.04 5.59 -2.97
C TYR A 751 9.40 6.27 -2.70
N LEU A 752 10.09 6.76 -3.74
CA LEU A 752 11.29 7.59 -3.62
C LEU A 752 11.06 8.81 -2.73
N GLY A 753 9.87 9.44 -2.78
CA GLY A 753 9.53 10.59 -1.94
C GLY A 753 9.69 10.30 -0.43
N ARG A 754 9.26 9.11 0.02
CA ARG A 754 9.43 8.67 1.41
C ARG A 754 10.89 8.42 1.79
N THR A 755 11.71 7.98 0.84
CA THR A 755 13.13 7.79 1.13
C THR A 755 13.94 9.07 1.10
N VAL A 756 13.44 10.14 0.47
CA VAL A 756 14.10 11.44 0.65
C VAL A 756 13.99 11.88 2.10
N GLU A 757 12.87 11.62 2.79
CA GLU A 757 12.76 11.84 4.23
C GLU A 757 13.86 11.08 4.99
N ASP A 758 14.05 9.80 4.68
CA ASP A 758 15.09 8.98 5.31
C ASP A 758 16.52 9.49 4.98
N ILE A 759 16.78 9.88 3.73
CA ILE A 759 18.09 10.44 3.33
C ILE A 759 18.36 11.77 4.04
N MET A 760 17.33 12.61 4.23
CA MET A 760 17.48 13.89 4.90
C MET A 760 17.68 13.75 6.42
N LYS A 761 17.39 12.59 7.03
CA LYS A 761 17.70 12.31 8.44
C LYS A 761 19.20 12.16 8.71
N PHE A 762 20.01 11.78 7.71
CA PHE A 762 21.48 11.77 7.82
C PHE A 762 22.08 13.17 8.05
N VAL A 763 21.33 14.23 7.72
CA VAL A 763 21.75 15.61 7.98
C VAL A 763 21.57 15.93 9.47
N PRO A 764 22.63 16.36 10.18
CA PRO A 764 22.55 16.65 11.61
C PRO A 764 21.51 17.73 11.94
N THR A 765 20.86 17.61 13.10
CA THR A 765 19.71 18.45 13.48
C THR A 765 20.10 19.91 13.68
N SER A 766 21.34 20.16 14.10
CA SER A 766 21.93 21.50 14.17
C SER A 766 21.93 22.19 12.80
N ALA A 767 22.45 21.52 11.77
CA ALA A 767 22.48 22.03 10.39
C ALA A 767 21.08 22.18 9.77
N ARG A 768 20.14 21.31 10.15
CA ARG A 768 18.74 21.40 9.71
C ARG A 768 18.03 22.63 10.28
N LYS A 769 18.31 22.98 11.54
CA LYS A 769 17.71 24.15 12.21
C LYS A 769 18.37 25.47 11.81
N SER A 770 19.66 25.47 11.50
CA SER A 770 20.38 26.69 11.11
C SER A 770 20.15 27.09 9.66
N ASN A 771 19.79 26.15 8.78
CA ASN A 771 19.54 26.43 7.37
C ASN A 771 18.04 26.67 7.11
N PRO A 772 17.63 27.91 6.75
CA PRO A 772 16.22 28.24 6.51
C PRO A 772 15.61 27.52 5.30
N VAL A 773 16.42 27.16 4.30
CA VAL A 773 15.96 26.39 3.13
C VAL A 773 15.64 24.95 3.55
N LEU A 774 16.50 24.33 4.36
CA LEU A 774 16.24 22.98 4.88
C LEU A 774 15.02 22.96 5.82
N GLN A 775 14.87 23.97 6.66
CA GLN A 775 13.74 24.07 7.59
C GLN A 775 12.40 24.18 6.85
N LYS A 776 12.31 25.08 5.87
CA LYS A 776 11.11 25.22 5.02
C LYS A 776 10.84 23.95 4.21
N PHE A 777 11.88 23.33 3.66
CA PHE A 777 11.75 22.10 2.88
C PHE A 777 11.23 20.93 3.73
N MET A 778 11.68 20.84 4.98
CA MET A 778 11.24 19.82 5.94
C MET A 778 9.86 20.06 6.54
N ALA A 779 9.40 21.31 6.56
CA ALA A 779 8.03 21.68 6.91
C ALA A 779 7.03 21.36 5.78
N GLY A 780 7.54 21.08 4.57
CA GLY A 780 6.75 20.82 3.37
C GLY A 780 6.36 22.09 2.60
N ASP A 781 7.01 23.23 2.89
CA ASP A 781 6.74 24.50 2.23
C ASP A 781 7.35 24.56 0.82
N GLN A 782 6.67 25.27 -0.08
CA GLN A 782 7.19 25.49 -1.44
C GLN A 782 8.31 26.53 -1.42
N ILE A 783 9.50 26.12 -1.85
CA ILE A 783 10.64 27.03 -2.04
C ILE A 783 10.99 27.05 -3.54
N PRO A 784 10.92 28.20 -4.22
CA PRO A 784 11.31 28.30 -5.61
C PRO A 784 12.82 28.04 -5.75
N ILE A 785 13.21 27.38 -6.84
CA ILE A 785 14.63 27.01 -7.11
C ILE A 785 15.53 28.25 -7.13
N LYS A 786 15.00 29.40 -7.54
CA LYS A 786 15.73 30.67 -7.58
C LYS A 786 16.18 31.09 -6.18
N GLU A 787 15.29 31.10 -5.19
CA GLU A 787 15.62 31.41 -3.78
C GLU A 787 16.66 30.42 -3.22
N ILE A 788 16.56 29.13 -3.56
CA ILE A 788 17.54 28.12 -3.16
C ILE A 788 18.91 28.41 -3.77
N SER A 789 18.93 28.77 -5.07
CA SER A 789 20.17 29.05 -5.78
C SER A 789 20.83 30.35 -5.36
N ASP A 790 20.04 31.36 -4.99
CA ASP A 790 20.52 32.64 -4.46
C ASP A 790 21.12 32.40 -3.07
N PHE A 791 20.42 31.70 -2.18
CA PHE A 791 20.95 31.32 -0.86
C PHE A 791 22.21 30.43 -0.95
N ALA A 792 22.26 29.47 -1.88
CA ALA A 792 23.45 28.64 -2.10
C ALA A 792 24.64 29.46 -2.64
N ARG A 793 24.38 30.54 -3.39
CA ARG A 793 25.40 31.48 -3.85
C ARG A 793 25.90 32.34 -2.69
N ASP A 794 24.98 32.81 -1.84
CA ASP A 794 25.30 33.63 -0.67
C ASP A 794 26.15 32.87 0.36
N ILE A 795 25.92 31.56 0.55
CA ILE A 795 26.78 30.69 1.38
C ILE A 795 28.17 30.48 0.74
N GLY A 796 28.26 30.50 -0.60
CA GLY A 796 29.50 30.29 -1.34
C GLY A 796 30.41 31.52 -1.39
N ILE A 797 29.90 32.70 -1.05
CA ILE A 797 30.68 33.91 -0.87
C ILE A 797 31.38 33.79 0.48
N ALA A 798 32.72 33.77 0.47
CA ALA A 798 33.49 33.78 1.70
C ALA A 798 33.04 34.99 2.53
N PRO A 799 32.65 34.80 3.80
CA PRO A 799 32.21 35.93 4.61
C PRO A 799 33.39 36.89 4.73
N GLU A 800 33.22 38.16 4.34
CA GLU A 800 34.23 39.21 4.60
C GLU A 800 34.52 39.33 6.11
N MET A 801 33.60 38.83 6.95
CA MET A 801 33.75 38.71 8.40
C MET A 801 33.12 37.39 8.89
N PRO A 802 33.89 36.37 9.34
CA PRO A 802 33.31 35.15 9.90
C PRO A 802 32.46 35.45 11.14
N GLU A 803 31.41 34.65 11.38
CA GLU A 803 30.51 34.72 12.56
C GLU A 803 31.23 34.69 13.94
N PHE A 804 32.52 34.37 13.96
CA PHE A 804 33.40 34.48 15.13
C PHE A 804 34.48 35.51 14.87
N PHE A 805 34.59 36.47 15.78
CA PHE A 805 35.56 37.56 15.72
C PHE A 805 37.00 37.01 15.87
N ALA A 806 37.20 36.05 16.79
CA ALA A 806 38.47 35.38 17.00
C ALA A 806 38.34 33.99 17.69
N VAL A 807 39.29 33.10 17.41
CA VAL A 807 39.44 31.77 18.02
C VAL A 807 40.86 31.60 18.51
N LEU A 808 41.03 31.26 19.80
CA LEU A 808 42.32 30.94 20.42
C LEU A 808 42.40 29.43 20.66
N TYR A 809 43.45 28.79 20.16
CA TYR A 809 43.80 27.41 20.44
C TYR A 809 44.82 27.36 21.57
N LEU A 810 44.55 26.56 22.60
CA LEU A 810 45.31 26.48 23.84
C LEU A 810 45.97 25.11 23.99
N ASP A 811 47.20 25.10 24.52
CA ASP A 811 47.92 23.89 24.96
C ASP A 811 47.43 23.43 26.36
N PRO A 812 47.75 22.21 26.84
CA PRO A 812 47.43 21.80 28.21
C PRO A 812 48.01 22.70 29.31
N LEU A 813 49.08 23.45 29.01
CA LEU A 813 49.67 24.48 29.89
C LEU A 813 49.02 25.87 29.73
N GLU A 814 47.92 25.97 28.97
CA GLU A 814 47.14 27.20 28.73
C GLU A 814 47.84 28.30 27.94
N ASN A 815 48.92 27.95 27.23
CA ASN A 815 49.58 28.81 26.26
C ASN A 815 48.80 28.84 24.94
N VAL A 816 48.75 30.00 24.29
CA VAL A 816 48.06 30.19 23.00
C VAL A 816 48.97 29.67 21.89
N ILE A 817 48.62 28.53 21.29
CA ILE A 817 49.37 27.90 20.19
C ILE A 817 49.06 28.57 18.87
N GLN A 818 47.79 28.88 18.64
CA GLN A 818 47.32 29.42 17.37
C GLN A 818 46.14 30.35 17.58
N THR A 819 46.13 31.44 16.83
CA THR A 819 45.03 32.39 16.78
C THR A 819 44.43 32.46 15.38
N LYS A 820 43.11 32.39 15.25
CA LYS A 820 42.40 32.58 13.97
C LYS A 820 41.36 33.69 14.12
N GLY A 821 41.35 34.67 13.21
CA GLY A 821 40.46 35.84 13.26
C GLY A 821 41.20 37.16 13.54
N GLN A 822 40.48 38.28 13.61
CA GLN A 822 41.06 39.61 13.81
C GLN A 822 41.20 39.93 15.31
N ILE A 823 42.19 39.36 15.99
CA ILE A 823 42.39 39.65 17.42
C ILE A 823 42.84 41.09 17.67
N SER A 824 43.60 41.68 16.76
CA SER A 824 44.16 43.03 16.90
C SER A 824 43.11 44.14 16.98
N SER A 825 41.87 43.89 16.57
CA SER A 825 40.74 44.81 16.71
C SER A 825 39.95 44.62 18.02
N PHE A 826 40.25 43.58 18.81
CA PHE A 826 39.65 43.29 20.12
C PHE A 826 40.63 43.41 21.29
N LEU A 827 41.82 42.81 21.17
CA LEU A 827 42.93 42.98 22.12
C LEU A 827 44.00 43.88 21.49
N PRO A 828 44.55 44.86 22.22
CA PRO A 828 45.65 45.70 21.73
C PRO A 828 46.98 44.94 21.63
N PHE A 829 47.00 43.65 22.00
CA PHE A 829 48.14 42.75 21.96
C PHE A 829 47.72 41.35 21.50
N ILE A 830 48.68 40.54 21.06
CA ILE A 830 48.47 39.13 20.75
C ILE A 830 48.77 38.34 22.03
N PRO A 831 47.77 37.64 22.62
CA PRO A 831 47.97 36.96 23.89
C PRO A 831 48.82 35.70 23.73
N ASN A 832 49.81 35.53 24.62
CA ASN A 832 50.66 34.33 24.65
C ASN A 832 50.12 33.25 25.58
N ASN A 833 49.36 33.64 26.60
CA ASN A 833 48.68 32.70 27.49
C ASN A 833 47.23 33.14 27.78
N LEU A 834 46.44 32.22 28.33
CA LEU A 834 45.05 32.49 28.71
C LEU A 834 44.92 33.51 29.87
N GLY A 835 45.92 33.57 30.75
CA GLY A 835 45.98 34.49 31.88
C GLY A 835 46.06 35.97 31.47
N GLU A 836 46.78 36.31 30.40
CA GLU A 836 46.87 37.67 29.86
C GLU A 836 45.51 38.15 29.33
N VAL A 837 44.75 37.25 28.69
CA VAL A 837 43.38 37.52 28.25
C VAL A 837 42.48 37.73 29.47
N GLN A 838 42.58 36.87 30.48
CA GLN A 838 41.80 36.98 31.71
C GLN A 838 42.09 38.29 32.47
N GLU A 839 43.36 38.68 32.63
CA GLU A 839 43.74 39.93 33.29
C GLU A 839 43.25 41.17 32.53
N TYR A 840 43.36 41.15 31.19
CA TYR A 840 42.84 42.23 30.36
C TYR A 840 41.32 42.38 30.51
N LEU A 841 40.58 41.26 30.54
CA LEU A 841 39.13 41.26 30.74
C LEU A 841 38.74 41.77 32.13
N ILE A 842 39.49 41.41 33.17
CA ILE A 842 39.22 41.89 34.54
C ILE A 842 39.46 43.40 34.66
N ARG A 843 40.48 43.95 33.97
CA ARG A 843 40.82 45.38 34.03
C ARG A 843 39.87 46.26 33.21
N ASN A 844 39.34 45.75 32.09
CA ASN A 844 38.63 46.57 31.09
C ASN A 844 37.15 46.23 30.92
N SER A 845 36.58 45.32 31.73
CA SER A 845 35.15 45.03 31.74
C SER A 845 34.42 45.67 32.92
N THR A 846 33.11 45.88 32.77
CA THR A 846 32.23 46.42 33.81
C THR A 846 31.66 45.36 34.78
N ASP A 847 32.07 44.09 34.63
CA ASP A 847 31.58 42.95 35.40
C ASP A 847 32.53 42.56 36.53
N SER A 848 32.02 41.90 37.58
CA SER A 848 32.82 41.54 38.76
C SER A 848 33.98 40.59 38.41
N GLY A 849 35.23 40.96 38.72
CA GLY A 849 36.43 40.17 38.43
C GLY A 849 36.45 38.76 39.05
N LEU A 850 35.77 38.57 40.19
CA LEU A 850 35.55 37.25 40.81
C LEU A 850 34.72 36.30 39.93
N SER A 851 33.78 36.84 39.18
CA SER A 851 32.93 36.03 38.29
C SER A 851 33.66 35.67 36.99
N ILE A 852 34.44 36.60 36.44
CA ILE A 852 35.30 36.35 35.27
C ILE A 852 36.35 35.29 35.61
N SER A 853 37.02 35.41 36.75
CA SER A 853 38.00 34.41 37.19
C SER A 853 37.38 33.03 37.41
N ASN A 854 36.16 32.94 37.93
CA ASN A 854 35.46 31.66 38.04
C ASN A 854 35.12 31.05 36.67
N PHE A 855 34.75 31.84 35.67
CA PHE A 855 34.49 31.36 34.31
C PHE A 855 35.75 30.76 33.66
N PHE A 856 36.88 31.47 33.74
CA PHE A 856 38.15 30.98 33.21
C PHE A 856 38.72 29.78 33.99
N LYS A 857 38.39 29.63 35.28
CA LYS A 857 38.74 28.45 36.08
C LYS A 857 37.87 27.23 35.79
N LEU A 858 36.56 27.42 35.65
CA LEU A 858 35.61 26.31 35.47
C LEU A 858 35.67 25.69 34.07
N LYS A 859 35.95 26.50 33.03
CA LYS A 859 36.05 26.08 31.62
C LYS A 859 34.91 25.14 31.19
N SER A 860 33.71 25.42 31.69
CA SER A 860 32.51 24.65 31.45
C SER A 860 32.17 24.68 29.95
N PRO A 861 32.02 23.51 29.31
CA PRO A 861 31.80 23.46 27.87
C PRO A 861 30.40 23.95 27.52
N LEU A 862 30.30 24.77 26.46
CA LEU A 862 29.04 25.37 25.96
C LEU A 862 28.42 26.45 26.85
N GLU A 863 29.02 26.78 28.00
CA GLU A 863 28.65 27.99 28.73
C GLU A 863 29.30 29.19 28.04
N SER A 864 28.47 30.03 27.45
CA SER A 864 28.88 31.29 26.85
C SER A 864 28.70 32.42 27.85
N ARG A 865 29.73 33.23 28.05
CA ARG A 865 29.66 34.43 28.87
C ARG A 865 29.78 35.68 28.02
N SER A 866 28.77 36.55 28.07
CA SER A 866 28.83 37.88 27.45
C SER A 866 29.49 38.89 28.39
N LEU A 867 30.50 39.61 27.92
CA LEU A 867 31.17 40.70 28.63
C LEU A 867 31.12 41.98 27.78
N SER A 868 30.92 43.13 28.43
CA SER A 868 31.00 44.44 27.79
C SER A 868 32.37 45.06 28.05
N ILE A 869 33.07 45.44 26.99
CA ILE A 869 34.42 46.01 27.02
C ILE A 869 34.42 47.25 26.12
N ASN A 870 34.73 48.42 26.69
CA ASN A 870 34.77 49.71 25.98
C ASN A 870 33.51 50.02 25.12
N GLY A 871 32.32 49.60 25.56
CA GLY A 871 31.04 49.85 24.87
C GLY A 871 30.69 48.87 23.74
N ARG A 872 31.49 47.82 23.53
CA ARG A 872 31.17 46.68 22.64
C ARG A 872 30.95 45.41 23.46
N GLU A 873 30.08 44.53 22.97
CA GLU A 873 29.81 43.27 23.66
C GLU A 873 30.45 42.09 22.94
N PHE A 874 31.12 41.26 23.73
CA PHE A 874 31.76 40.05 23.24
C PHE A 874 31.28 38.85 24.07
N SER A 875 30.98 37.75 23.40
CA SER A 875 30.70 36.47 24.06
C SER A 875 31.89 35.53 23.96
N PHE A 876 32.19 34.91 25.10
CA PHE A 876 33.31 33.99 25.31
C PHE A 876 32.75 32.61 25.58
N SER A 877 33.22 31.58 24.89
CA SER A 877 32.83 30.20 25.18
C SER A 877 33.99 29.24 25.03
N PHE A 878 34.06 28.25 25.92
CA PHE A 878 35.05 27.18 25.85
C PHE A 878 34.49 25.94 25.13
N SER A 879 35.33 25.28 24.34
CA SER A 879 34.98 24.01 23.69
C SER A 879 34.95 22.84 24.68
N ARG A 880 34.49 21.65 24.23
CA ARG A 880 34.26 20.43 25.03
C ARG A 880 35.46 19.88 25.85
N LYS A 881 36.62 20.54 25.87
CA LYS A 881 37.80 20.19 26.72
C LYS A 881 38.59 21.42 27.21
N GLY A 882 38.06 22.63 27.11
CA GLY A 882 38.76 23.86 27.52
C GLY A 882 39.98 24.23 26.66
N SER A 883 40.28 23.48 25.59
CA SER A 883 41.44 23.68 24.71
C SER A 883 41.24 24.74 23.62
N ILE A 884 40.03 25.27 23.48
CA ILE A 884 39.72 26.32 22.50
C ILE A 884 38.83 27.35 23.19
N LEU A 885 39.23 28.62 23.11
CA LEU A 885 38.40 29.77 23.48
C LEU A 885 37.84 30.41 22.21
N LEU A 886 36.52 30.48 22.13
CA LEU A 886 35.78 31.13 21.05
C LEU A 886 35.37 32.53 21.52
N ILE A 887 35.68 33.54 20.71
CA ILE A 887 35.32 34.94 20.94
C ILE A 887 34.41 35.40 19.80
N LYS A 888 33.20 35.79 20.14
CA LYS A 888 32.19 36.27 19.19
C LYS A 888 31.81 37.72 19.53
N ASP A 889 31.64 38.54 18.51
CA ASP A 889 31.09 39.89 18.67
C ASP A 889 29.56 39.76 18.75
N ASP A 890 29.00 40.13 19.90
CA ASP A 890 27.56 40.09 20.19
C ASP A 890 26.99 41.49 20.40
N SER A 891 27.68 42.53 19.90
CA SER A 891 27.27 43.94 20.04
C SER A 891 25.83 44.23 19.57
N HIS A 892 25.28 43.42 18.67
CA HIS A 892 23.88 43.53 18.20
C HIS A 892 22.83 43.06 19.23
N HIS A 893 23.22 42.39 20.32
CA HIS A 893 22.33 41.81 21.34
C HIS A 893 22.40 42.48 22.72
N HIS A 894 22.98 43.69 22.78
CA HIS A 894 23.24 44.44 24.03
C HIS A 894 22.09 44.44 25.04
N LEU A 895 20.87 44.76 24.61
CA LEU A 895 19.70 44.84 25.51
C LEU A 895 19.28 43.48 26.08
N SER A 896 19.44 42.40 25.31
CA SER A 896 19.13 41.04 25.76
C SER A 896 20.18 40.54 26.75
N ASN A 897 21.45 40.81 26.46
CA ASN A 897 22.58 40.40 27.29
C ASN A 897 22.64 41.18 28.61
N ASP A 898 22.30 42.47 28.61
CA ASP A 898 22.10 43.27 29.82
C ASP A 898 21.02 42.66 30.73
N ARG A 899 19.90 42.23 30.14
CA ARG A 899 18.81 41.61 30.89
C ARG A 899 19.25 40.29 31.53
N THR A 900 20.00 39.47 30.79
CA THR A 900 20.57 38.21 31.31
C THR A 900 21.58 38.47 32.42
N ARG A 901 22.47 39.46 32.28
CA ARG A 901 23.41 39.87 33.34
C ARG A 901 22.70 40.39 34.59
N MET A 902 21.62 41.15 34.42
CA MET A 902 20.80 41.62 35.54
C MET A 902 20.14 40.45 36.27
N ILE A 903 19.64 39.46 35.53
CA ILE A 903 19.07 38.21 36.05
C ILE A 903 20.13 37.37 36.79
N GLU A 904 21.35 37.26 36.26
CA GLU A 904 22.45 36.55 36.93
C GLU A 904 22.90 37.25 38.22
N ARG A 905 23.00 38.58 38.22
CA ARG A 905 23.29 39.38 39.43
C ARG A 905 22.17 39.24 40.47
N LEU A 906 20.92 39.14 40.03
CA LEU A 906 19.78 38.84 40.90
C LEU A 906 19.84 37.39 41.43
N HIS A 907 20.21 36.42 40.59
CA HIS A 907 20.33 35.03 41.03
C HIS A 907 21.50 34.79 41.99
N SER A 908 22.63 35.48 41.82
CA SER A 908 23.77 35.37 42.75
C SER A 908 23.43 35.99 44.11
N THR A 909 22.81 37.17 44.14
CA THR A 909 22.31 37.78 45.38
C THR A 909 21.17 36.98 46.02
N VAL A 910 20.32 36.32 45.23
CA VAL A 910 19.29 35.39 45.73
C VAL A 910 19.93 34.11 46.27
N LYS A 911 20.97 33.56 45.64
CA LYS A 911 21.69 32.37 46.12
C LYS A 911 22.41 32.64 47.44
N GLU A 912 23.03 33.81 47.57
CA GLU A 912 23.65 34.27 48.82
C GLU A 912 22.61 34.45 49.95
N ARG A 913 21.37 34.84 49.60
CA ARG A 913 20.22 34.83 50.54
C ARG A 913 19.64 33.44 50.80
N LYS A 914 19.72 32.52 49.83
CA LYS A 914 19.22 31.13 49.88
C LYS A 914 20.06 30.27 50.82
N ASP A 915 21.38 30.49 50.85
CA ASP A 915 22.28 29.78 51.75
C ASP A 915 22.11 30.23 53.21
N ARG A 916 21.57 31.43 53.46
CA ARG A 916 21.22 31.90 54.81
C ARG A 916 19.90 31.32 55.36
N ARG A 917 19.10 30.58 54.57
CA ARG A 917 17.70 30.20 54.94
C ARG A 917 17.28 28.78 54.50
N LYS A 918 18.11 27.76 54.75
CA LYS A 918 17.67 26.34 54.64
C LYS A 918 16.98 25.88 55.93
N GLY A 919 16.01 24.96 55.79
CA GLY A 919 15.06 24.54 56.84
C GLY A 919 15.72 24.20 58.19
N MET A 920 15.20 24.80 59.26
CA MET A 920 15.63 24.56 60.64
C MET A 920 14.78 23.43 61.23
N ASN A 921 15.41 22.29 61.51
CA ASN A 921 14.91 21.36 62.52
C ASN A 921 15.46 21.83 63.85
N LEU A 922 14.57 22.34 64.71
CA LEU A 922 14.95 22.81 66.03
C LEU A 922 14.71 21.69 67.03
N GLY A 923 15.69 21.49 67.92
CA GLY A 923 15.57 20.57 69.05
C GLY A 923 14.59 21.11 70.11
N GLN A 924 14.89 20.89 71.37
CA GLN A 924 14.06 21.37 72.48
C GLN A 924 13.94 22.92 72.43
N THR A 925 12.72 23.43 72.22
CA THR A 925 12.45 24.87 72.06
C THR A 925 11.26 25.31 72.89
N VAL A 926 11.26 26.60 73.26
CA VAL A 926 10.08 27.24 73.87
C VAL A 926 9.20 27.76 72.76
N LEU A 927 7.99 27.22 72.68
CA LEU A 927 6.94 27.61 71.76
C LEU A 927 5.98 28.57 72.48
N LEU A 928 5.76 29.73 71.88
CA LEU A 928 4.75 30.69 72.28
C LEU A 928 3.72 30.83 71.16
N ILE A 929 2.46 30.52 71.47
CA ILE A 929 1.33 30.73 70.57
C ILE A 929 0.37 31.75 71.19
N ILE A 930 0.11 32.87 70.52
CA ILE A 930 -0.83 33.90 70.95
C ILE A 930 -1.91 34.07 69.90
N GLU A 931 -3.18 34.04 70.28
CA GLU A 931 -4.31 34.32 69.42
C GLU A 931 -5.00 35.61 69.86
N SER A 932 -5.13 36.58 68.95
CA SER A 932 -5.69 37.89 69.24
C SER A 932 -7.03 38.13 68.54
N LYS A 933 -7.93 38.88 69.18
CA LYS A 933 -9.21 39.28 68.60
C LYS A 933 -9.09 40.45 67.62
N GLY A 934 -8.24 41.45 67.89
CA GLY A 934 -8.10 42.66 67.07
C GLY A 934 -6.95 42.63 66.06
N LYS A 935 -7.13 43.21 64.87
CA LYS A 935 -6.07 43.31 63.83
C LYS A 935 -4.95 44.28 64.23
N THR A 936 -5.29 45.39 64.87
CA THR A 936 -4.34 46.39 65.41
C THR A 936 -3.52 45.79 66.56
N THR A 937 -4.20 45.11 67.49
CA THR A 937 -3.61 44.35 68.59
C THR A 937 -2.64 43.28 68.08
N HIS A 938 -3.04 42.53 67.04
CA HIS A 938 -2.19 41.55 66.38
C HIS A 938 -0.89 42.16 65.84
N SER A 939 -0.95 43.27 65.10
CA SER A 939 0.25 43.90 64.54
C SER A 939 1.18 44.49 65.62
N ASN A 940 0.62 44.99 66.71
CA ASN A 940 1.42 45.53 67.81
C ASN A 940 2.17 44.41 68.56
N ILE A 941 1.50 43.29 68.81
CA ILE A 941 2.10 42.13 69.47
C ILE A 941 3.22 41.53 68.62
N VAL A 942 3.05 41.43 67.29
CA VAL A 942 4.13 40.97 66.39
C VAL A 942 5.38 41.86 66.51
N LYS A 943 5.20 43.19 66.51
CA LYS A 943 6.33 44.14 66.66
C LYS A 943 7.05 44.01 68.01
N MET A 944 6.33 43.67 69.08
CA MET A 944 6.93 43.43 70.40
C MET A 944 7.70 42.10 70.47
N LEU A 945 7.29 41.09 69.70
CA LEU A 945 7.87 39.74 69.72
C LEU A 945 9.05 39.55 68.76
N GLU A 946 9.07 40.23 67.61
CA GLU A 946 10.16 40.15 66.61
C GLU A 946 11.58 40.39 67.15
N PRO A 947 11.85 41.33 68.10
CA PRO A 947 13.20 41.53 68.61
C PRO A 947 13.68 40.43 69.56
N VAL A 948 12.77 39.69 70.20
CA VAL A 948 13.11 38.72 71.26
C VAL A 948 12.98 37.27 70.79
N THR A 949 12.07 37.00 69.86
CA THR A 949 11.71 35.65 69.40
C THR A 949 11.67 35.55 67.88
N GLN A 950 11.80 34.34 67.35
CA GLN A 950 11.61 34.11 65.92
C GLN A 950 10.13 33.89 65.63
N VAL A 951 9.46 34.90 65.09
CA VAL A 951 8.05 34.82 64.66
C VAL A 951 7.98 34.05 63.34
N VAL A 952 7.21 32.96 63.32
CA VAL A 952 7.18 31.99 62.22
C VAL A 952 5.87 32.03 61.45
N ASP A 953 4.75 32.12 62.16
CA ASP A 953 3.40 32.19 61.57
C ASP A 953 2.58 33.27 62.25
N THR A 954 1.82 34.02 61.46
CA THR A 954 0.93 35.12 61.92
C THR A 954 -0.48 34.99 61.33
N ARG A 955 -0.81 33.85 60.72
CA ARG A 955 -2.11 33.64 60.06
C ARG A 955 -3.25 33.50 61.07
N PHE A 956 -4.47 33.82 60.63
CA PHE A 956 -5.70 33.65 61.41
C PHE A 956 -5.71 34.37 62.78
N ARG A 957 -5.04 35.52 62.85
CA ARG A 957 -4.82 36.28 64.10
C ARG A 957 -4.06 35.48 65.18
N ARG A 958 -3.37 34.42 64.79
CA ARG A 958 -2.52 33.60 65.64
C ARG A 958 -1.06 33.86 65.32
N ILE A 959 -0.31 34.22 66.33
CA ILE A 959 1.13 34.44 66.29
C ILE A 959 1.78 33.19 66.88
N VAL A 960 2.62 32.54 66.09
CA VAL A 960 3.42 31.40 66.49
C VAL A 960 4.87 31.83 66.44
N CYS A 961 5.53 31.80 67.58
CA CYS A 961 6.93 32.14 67.72
C CYS A 961 7.63 31.09 68.57
N PHE A 962 8.92 30.90 68.30
CA PHE A 962 9.76 30.05 69.12
C PHE A 962 11.03 30.80 69.52
N SER A 963 11.66 30.29 70.57
CA SER A 963 12.96 30.75 70.99
C SER A 963 13.80 29.62 71.57
N ASN A 964 15.09 29.85 71.63
CA ASN A 964 16.04 28.97 72.29
C ASN A 964 15.88 29.07 73.81
N LEU A 965 16.26 28.00 74.52
CA LEU A 965 16.18 27.91 76.00
C LEU A 965 16.91 29.05 76.71
N GLU A 966 18.00 29.57 76.13
CA GLU A 966 18.78 30.68 76.72
C GLU A 966 17.99 32.00 76.86
N LYS A 967 16.91 32.17 76.09
CA LYS A 967 16.10 33.40 76.08
C LYS A 967 14.75 33.26 76.79
N VAL A 968 14.55 32.21 77.59
CA VAL A 968 13.29 31.96 78.32
C VAL A 968 12.89 33.16 79.19
N THR A 969 13.84 33.75 79.91
CA THR A 969 13.57 34.89 80.82
C THR A 969 13.08 36.14 80.08
N ASP A 970 13.61 36.41 78.89
CA ASP A 970 13.19 37.53 78.05
C ASP A 970 11.81 37.28 77.43
N ILE A 971 11.52 36.04 77.03
CA ILE A 971 10.18 35.65 76.57
C ILE A 971 9.16 35.83 77.68
N VAL A 972 9.45 35.36 78.89
CA VAL A 972 8.53 35.48 80.03
C VAL A 972 8.24 36.96 80.29
N LYS A 973 9.25 37.83 80.32
CA LYS A 973 9.06 39.27 80.50
C LYS A 973 8.17 39.89 79.42
N VAL A 974 8.50 39.66 78.15
CA VAL A 974 7.74 40.20 77.02
C VAL A 974 6.32 39.64 76.97
N THR A 975 6.14 38.35 77.28
CA THR A 975 4.81 37.73 77.32
C THR A 975 3.98 38.29 78.47
N THR A 976 4.57 38.51 79.63
CA THR A 976 3.89 39.14 80.77
C THR A 976 3.48 40.57 80.44
N GLU A 977 4.35 41.33 79.77
CA GLU A 977 4.04 42.68 79.30
C GLU A 977 2.90 42.69 78.25
N ILE A 978 2.92 41.75 77.31
CA ILE A 978 1.85 41.58 76.31
C ILE A 978 0.50 41.26 76.99
N PHE A 979 0.48 40.37 77.99
CA PHE A 979 -0.75 40.02 78.71
C PHE A 979 -1.23 41.12 79.64
N ASN A 980 -0.34 41.91 80.23
CA ASN A 980 -0.73 43.08 81.02
C ASN A 980 -1.37 44.18 80.15
N ASN A 981 -0.84 44.40 78.94
CA ASN A 981 -1.33 45.45 78.04
C ASN A 981 -2.54 45.03 77.20
N TYR A 982 -2.67 43.74 76.86
CA TYR A 982 -3.67 43.26 75.90
C TYR A 982 -4.48 42.05 76.37
N GLY A 983 -4.39 41.66 77.65
CA GLY A 983 -5.00 40.44 78.21
C GLY A 983 -6.47 40.25 77.82
N ASN A 984 -7.28 41.30 77.89
CA ASN A 984 -8.73 41.23 77.57
C ASN A 984 -9.04 40.86 76.10
N GLU A 985 -8.06 40.89 75.21
CA GLU A 985 -8.22 40.64 73.77
C GLU A 985 -7.45 39.44 73.24
N ILE A 986 -6.64 38.78 74.08
CA ILE A 986 -5.75 37.70 73.67
C ILE A 986 -5.91 36.47 74.53
N ARG A 987 -5.50 35.33 73.98
CA ARG A 987 -5.21 34.12 74.75
C ARG A 987 -3.91 33.52 74.23
N GLY A 988 -3.18 32.82 75.08
CA GLY A 988 -1.87 32.34 74.68
C GLY A 988 -1.42 31.11 75.43
N VAL A 989 -0.39 30.48 74.88
CA VAL A 989 0.25 29.28 75.42
C VAL A 989 1.74 29.44 75.38
N LEU A 990 2.39 29.13 76.50
CA LEU A 990 3.82 28.85 76.58
C LEU A 990 4.02 27.36 76.81
N HIS A 991 4.65 26.71 75.85
CA HIS A 991 4.91 25.27 75.89
C HIS A 991 6.37 25.01 75.56
N CYS A 992 7.03 24.14 76.33
CA CYS A 992 8.34 23.61 75.96
C CYS A 992 8.21 22.14 75.60
N GLY A 993 8.59 21.78 74.38
CA GLY A 993 8.49 20.41 73.88
C GLY A 993 9.64 20.04 72.94
N ASN A 994 9.66 18.78 72.52
CA ASN A 994 10.65 18.23 71.61
C ASN A 994 10.41 18.69 70.15
N SER A 995 11.15 18.12 69.20
CA SER A 995 11.39 18.63 67.83
C SER A 995 10.24 19.42 67.17
N LEU A 996 10.58 20.64 66.74
CA LEU A 996 9.72 21.50 65.92
C LEU A 996 10.33 21.61 64.51
N SER A 997 9.54 21.30 63.49
CA SER A 997 9.95 21.39 62.08
C SER A 997 9.21 22.52 61.38
N VAL A 998 9.97 23.37 60.69
CA VAL A 998 9.41 24.47 59.89
C VAL A 998 9.72 24.23 58.41
N LEU A 999 8.70 23.87 57.63
CA LEU A 999 8.79 23.78 56.16
C LEU A 999 8.58 25.16 55.55
N GLN A 1000 9.61 25.71 54.90
CA GLN A 1000 9.50 26.87 54.00
C GLN A 1000 9.70 26.40 52.55
N SER A 1001 8.68 26.60 51.71
CA SER A 1001 8.74 26.27 50.27
C SER A 1001 9.67 27.26 49.56
N ALA A 1002 10.69 26.74 48.87
CA ALA A 1002 11.79 27.54 48.34
C ALA A 1002 11.48 28.29 47.02
N VAL A 1003 10.28 28.16 46.44
CA VAL A 1003 9.98 28.67 45.07
C VAL A 1003 8.57 29.26 44.90
N SER A 1004 7.77 29.47 45.96
CA SER A 1004 6.43 30.06 45.80
C SER A 1004 6.06 31.02 46.94
N ILE A 1005 5.07 31.88 46.69
CA ILE A 1005 4.49 32.90 47.61
C ILE A 1005 3.88 32.27 48.89
N GLU A 1006 4.00 30.96 49.09
CA GLU A 1006 3.46 30.23 50.24
C GLU A 1006 4.32 30.44 51.51
N LYS A 1007 3.70 31.03 52.53
CA LYS A 1007 4.29 31.27 53.85
C LYS A 1007 4.61 29.94 54.60
N PRO A 1008 5.60 29.93 55.52
CA PRO A 1008 6.02 28.76 56.30
C PRO A 1008 4.88 27.90 56.88
N ARG A 1009 5.07 26.58 56.91
CA ARG A 1009 4.23 25.64 57.66
C ARG A 1009 5.03 25.10 58.85
N VAL A 1010 4.47 25.21 60.06
CA VAL A 1010 5.04 24.67 61.30
C VAL A 1010 4.29 23.39 61.67
N PHE A 1011 5.03 22.32 61.98
CA PHE A 1011 4.48 21.03 62.39
C PHE A 1011 5.47 20.32 63.32
N GLY A 1012 4.96 19.45 64.19
CA GLY A 1012 5.75 18.76 65.21
C GLY A 1012 4.97 18.62 66.51
N GLN A 1013 5.39 17.66 67.34
CA GLN A 1013 4.68 17.29 68.57
C GLN A 1013 4.45 18.49 69.49
N ALA A 1014 5.46 19.32 69.70
CA ALA A 1014 5.36 20.53 70.54
C ALA A 1014 4.32 21.54 70.00
N TYR A 1015 4.17 21.64 68.67
CA TYR A 1015 3.19 22.53 68.06
C TYR A 1015 1.76 22.02 68.20
N ASP A 1016 1.55 20.72 68.02
CA ASP A 1016 0.24 20.10 68.17
C ASP A 1016 -0.23 20.12 69.64
N GLU A 1017 0.66 19.84 70.59
CA GLU A 1017 0.40 19.96 72.03
C GLU A 1017 0.10 21.41 72.42
N GLY A 1018 0.92 22.37 71.99
CA GLY A 1018 0.68 23.79 72.23
C GLY A 1018 -0.65 24.28 71.66
N ARG A 1019 -1.05 23.78 70.48
CA ARG A 1019 -2.35 24.09 69.87
C ARG A 1019 -3.52 23.48 70.66
N MET A 1020 -3.37 22.25 71.17
CA MET A 1020 -4.37 21.63 72.04
C MET A 1020 -4.55 22.44 73.33
N MET A 1021 -3.45 22.89 73.94
CA MET A 1021 -3.49 23.74 75.13
C MET A 1021 -4.19 25.09 74.85
N LEU A 1022 -3.92 25.69 73.68
CA LEU A 1022 -4.51 26.98 73.30
C LEU A 1022 -6.02 26.87 73.13
N SER A 1023 -6.51 25.72 72.65
CA SER A 1023 -7.95 25.48 72.52
C SER A 1023 -8.69 25.48 73.86
N LYS A 1024 -7.98 25.14 74.95
CA LYS A 1024 -8.51 25.12 76.32
C LYS A 1024 -8.39 26.48 77.02
N ALA A 1025 -7.50 27.36 76.55
CA ALA A 1025 -7.28 28.69 77.13
C ALA A 1025 -8.47 29.64 76.85
N LYS A 1026 -8.94 30.32 77.90
CA LYS A 1026 -9.91 31.42 77.78
C LYS A 1026 -9.20 32.72 77.40
N ILE A 1027 -9.97 33.72 76.97
CA ILE A 1027 -9.46 35.05 76.67
C ILE A 1027 -9.08 35.73 77.99
N GLY A 1028 -7.90 36.35 78.03
CA GLY A 1028 -7.27 36.81 79.28
C GLY A 1028 -6.27 35.81 79.87
N GLU A 1029 -6.20 34.58 79.34
CA GLU A 1029 -5.44 33.50 79.94
C GLU A 1029 -4.18 33.15 79.14
N LEU A 1030 -3.07 33.02 79.87
CA LEU A 1030 -1.80 32.48 79.39
C LEU A 1030 -1.60 31.10 80.02
N VAL A 1031 -1.80 30.04 79.25
CA VAL A 1031 -1.63 28.66 79.74
C VAL A 1031 -0.16 28.24 79.58
N GLN A 1032 0.44 27.77 80.67
CA GLN A 1032 1.82 27.30 80.68
C GLN A 1032 1.84 25.77 80.81
N SER A 1033 2.68 25.07 80.05
CA SER A 1033 2.80 23.62 80.18
C SER A 1033 3.59 23.24 81.44
N ASP A 1034 3.30 22.06 82.01
CA ASP A 1034 4.05 21.53 83.17
C ASP A 1034 5.55 21.41 82.85
N GLN A 1035 5.89 21.09 81.60
CA GLN A 1035 7.25 21.04 81.08
C GLN A 1035 7.92 22.44 81.04
N PHE A 1036 7.15 23.49 80.78
CA PHE A 1036 7.65 24.87 80.83
C PHE A 1036 7.78 25.37 82.27
N LEU A 1037 6.86 25.00 83.17
CA LEU A 1037 6.96 25.31 84.59
C LEU A 1037 8.17 24.63 85.24
N ALA A 1038 8.47 23.38 84.86
CA ALA A 1038 9.67 22.66 85.29
C ALA A 1038 10.99 23.29 84.80
N LEU A 1039 10.96 24.17 83.79
CA LEU A 1039 12.12 24.93 83.32
C LEU A 1039 12.32 26.26 84.06
N LEU A 1040 11.33 26.72 84.84
CA LEU A 1040 11.38 27.97 85.60
C LEU A 1040 11.72 27.77 87.08
N ILE A 1041 11.60 26.53 87.58
CA ILE A 1041 12.08 26.09 88.90
C ILE A 1041 13.55 25.72 88.76
#